data_AF-A0A133Q952-F1
#
_entry.id   AF-A0A133Q952-F1
#
_cell.length_a   1.000
_cell.length_b   1.000
_cell.length_c   1.000
_cell.angle_alpha   90.00
_cell.angle_beta   90.00
_cell.angle_gamma   90.00
#
_symmetry.space_group_name_H-M   'P 1'
#
loop_
_entity.id
_entity.type
_entity.pdbx_description
1 polymer ?
#
loop_
_entity_poly.entity_id
_entity_poly.type
_entity_poly.pdbx_seq_one_letter_code
_entity_poly.pdbx_strand_id
1 'polypeptide(L)'
;MNLQFCIEYQTYYGQDLVLNVITGRQFGDANISQYRMHTADGLHWLVDINREVTPGSQLDYFYSVHVGDYEESREWVVAPHRIVFNSVDALNYRIFDHWRVIPDNAYLYTSAITDCVVGSTIAKAGQKKIKRCVCLKVQAPQLGVGDELRLVGADPVLGAWKERKALKMVRQNVNEWIVCIDAASLASSKMEFKFLIENASKEYSPLWENCNNRTIELPVMEEGDTVVYELDEAYFALPPVRVAGTLVPVFSLRSKDSFGIGDFGDLKKMIDWVSLTKQRLLQILPINDTTITHTWTDSYPYSCISIFALHPQYVDLTKLPELADKSQRERFEALRKELNALPQIDYERVNAAKEEYLKLIYKQVGKTVIASRDFKNFFVENEEWLVPYAQYCYLRDKNGTADFSKWPDHQQWDEAERQPLSSPRNKAYKDVEFYYFVQFILSSQLKAVHDYATSRRVILKGDIPIGVNRYGCDVWTEPRYFNLNGQAGAPPDGFSANGQNWGFPTYNWDEMIKDGCRWWVRRFQNMSNYFDAYRIDHVLGFFRIWEIPVHSVHGLLGQFAPALGMSREEIEGYGLHWQEELFTEPFITDWVLDRIFKEHADEVRNTYLIHKWGDRYSMRAEYDTQRKVEAAFEGRDTEKDIWIRDGLYALISDVLFVRDHKDPNRFHPRITVQMDFIYESLYDSDKAIFNRLYNDYFYRRNNQFWYQEAMKKLPKLVNATRMLVCAEDLGMVPDCVAWVMNELKILSLEIQSMPKDPKVTFGHLGANPYRSVSTISTHDMATLRQWWDEDWERAQHYFNSMLHQDGPASHPLPGWTAREIVGRHLASPSMLCVLGIQDWMSIDERLRLADANAERINVPANPKHYWRYRMHIGIEELMKVNDFNHNITDLIAQSGR
;
A
#
# COMPACT_ATOMS: atom_id res chain seq x y z
N MET A 1 37.63 -21.86 5.68
CA MET A 1 37.18 -22.33 4.35
C MET A 1 37.46 -21.23 3.36
N ASN A 2 38.02 -21.55 2.19
CA ASN A 2 38.27 -20.55 1.16
C ASN A 2 37.01 -20.40 0.29
N LEU A 3 36.46 -19.19 0.17
CA LEU A 3 35.34 -18.90 -0.69
C LEU A 3 35.80 -17.89 -1.75
N GLN A 4 35.78 -18.31 -3.01
CA GLN A 4 36.11 -17.47 -4.16
C GLN A 4 34.82 -17.14 -4.91
N PHE A 5 34.46 -15.87 -4.95
CA PHE A 5 33.33 -15.38 -5.74
C PHE A 5 33.83 -14.88 -7.08
N CYS A 6 33.18 -15.28 -8.16
CA CYS A 6 33.47 -14.90 -9.53
C CYS A 6 32.18 -14.41 -10.19
N ILE A 7 32.22 -13.26 -10.86
CA ILE A 7 31.08 -12.70 -11.58
C ILE A 7 31.54 -12.00 -12.84
N GLU A 8 30.75 -12.11 -13.89
CA GLU A 8 30.91 -11.33 -15.13
C GLU A 8 30.02 -10.09 -15.07
N TYR A 9 30.63 -8.91 -15.00
CA TYR A 9 29.94 -7.62 -15.00
C TYR A 9 30.81 -6.55 -15.64
N GLN A 10 30.30 -5.92 -16.70
CA GLN A 10 31.00 -4.87 -17.42
C GLN A 10 30.93 -3.55 -16.66
N THR A 11 32.08 -3.07 -16.20
CA THR A 11 32.23 -1.76 -15.55
C THR A 11 32.79 -0.71 -16.51
N TYR A 12 32.60 0.57 -16.15
CA TYR A 12 33.23 1.73 -16.79
C TYR A 12 34.34 2.30 -15.91
N TYR A 13 35.19 3.15 -16.49
CA TYR A 13 36.30 3.78 -15.77
C TYR A 13 35.82 4.51 -14.50
N GLY A 14 36.38 4.16 -13.35
CA GLY A 14 36.04 4.73 -12.05
C GLY A 14 35.00 3.92 -11.25
N GLN A 15 34.44 2.85 -11.81
CA GLN A 15 33.54 1.94 -11.11
C GLN A 15 34.28 0.73 -10.53
N ASP A 16 33.95 0.38 -9.29
CA ASP A 16 34.38 -0.84 -8.62
C ASP A 16 33.17 -1.73 -8.31
N LEU A 17 33.33 -3.05 -8.48
CA LEU A 17 32.35 -4.02 -8.02
C LEU A 17 32.63 -4.43 -6.57
N VAL A 18 31.58 -4.50 -5.75
CA VAL A 18 31.65 -4.81 -4.32
C VAL A 18 30.72 -5.98 -3.99
N LEU A 19 31.27 -7.00 -3.33
CA LEU A 19 30.50 -8.09 -2.73
C LEU A 19 30.02 -7.67 -1.34
N ASN A 20 28.71 -7.70 -1.11
CA ASN A 20 28.06 -7.35 0.14
C ASN A 20 27.53 -8.61 0.82
N VAL A 21 28.23 -9.09 1.85
CA VAL A 21 27.82 -10.28 2.61
C VAL A 21 26.94 -9.88 3.78
N ILE A 22 25.74 -10.44 3.85
CA ILE A 22 24.77 -10.18 4.92
C ILE A 22 25.18 -11.00 6.16
N THR A 23 25.62 -10.32 7.22
CA THR A 23 26.11 -10.93 8.47
C THR A 23 25.08 -10.94 9.59
N GLY A 24 23.98 -10.21 9.42
CA GLY A 24 22.84 -10.18 10.33
C GLY A 24 21.79 -9.19 9.84
N ARG A 25 20.65 -9.11 10.52
CA ARG A 25 19.68 -8.04 10.32
C ARG A 25 19.36 -7.43 11.68
N GLN A 26 19.44 -6.11 11.79
CA GLN A 26 19.09 -5.36 13.00
C GLN A 26 18.08 -4.28 12.62
N PHE A 27 16.88 -4.32 13.20
CA PHE A 27 15.79 -3.39 12.91
C PHE A 27 15.45 -3.22 11.41
N GLY A 28 15.66 -4.29 10.63
CA GLY A 28 15.42 -4.28 9.19
C GLY A 28 16.66 -3.98 8.34
N ASP A 29 17.67 -3.34 8.88
CA ASP A 29 18.93 -3.09 8.17
C ASP A 29 19.82 -4.33 8.24
N ALA A 30 20.28 -4.78 7.07
CA ALA A 30 21.27 -5.83 6.99
C ALA A 30 22.60 -5.28 7.52
N ASN A 31 23.16 -5.94 8.54
CA ASN A 31 24.58 -5.79 8.83
C ASN A 31 25.33 -6.39 7.65
N ILE A 32 26.11 -5.57 6.96
CA ILE A 32 26.80 -5.93 5.72
C ILE A 32 28.30 -5.87 5.95
N SER A 33 29.00 -6.91 5.52
CA SER A 33 30.45 -6.87 5.33
C SER A 33 30.75 -6.72 3.85
N GLN A 34 31.47 -5.65 3.50
CA GLN A 34 31.78 -5.31 2.12
C GLN A 34 33.18 -5.78 1.73
N TYR A 35 33.30 -6.36 0.55
CA TYR A 35 34.58 -6.81 -0.02
C TYR A 35 34.70 -6.24 -1.43
N ARG A 36 35.64 -5.32 -1.65
CA ARG A 36 35.94 -4.81 -3.00
C ARG A 36 36.50 -5.95 -3.84
N MET A 37 35.96 -6.14 -5.03
CA MET A 37 36.41 -7.17 -5.95
C MET A 37 37.56 -6.65 -6.82
N HIS A 38 38.27 -7.56 -7.48
CA HIS A 38 39.36 -7.25 -8.39
C HIS A 38 39.06 -7.75 -9.79
N THR A 39 39.49 -7.01 -10.81
CA THR A 39 39.38 -7.39 -12.21
C THR A 39 40.67 -7.08 -12.96
N ALA A 40 40.94 -7.83 -14.03
CA ALA A 40 42.06 -7.58 -14.93
C ALA A 40 41.63 -6.92 -16.27
N ASP A 41 40.34 -7.01 -16.61
CA ASP A 41 39.81 -6.61 -17.91
C ASP A 41 38.53 -5.74 -17.84
N GLY A 42 38.02 -5.47 -16.64
CA GLY A 42 36.81 -4.70 -16.42
C GLY A 42 35.51 -5.49 -16.59
N LEU A 43 35.60 -6.80 -16.90
CA LEU A 43 34.48 -7.69 -17.13
C LEU A 43 34.44 -8.84 -16.10
N HIS A 44 35.55 -9.54 -15.89
CA HIS A 44 35.61 -10.67 -14.96
C HIS A 44 36.11 -10.17 -13.60
N TRP A 45 35.26 -10.29 -12.59
CA TRP A 45 35.54 -9.85 -11.23
C TRP A 45 35.67 -11.02 -10.29
N LEU A 46 36.64 -10.94 -9.37
CA LEU A 46 36.87 -11.97 -8.37
C LEU A 46 37.16 -11.38 -6.99
N VAL A 47 36.78 -12.11 -5.94
CA VAL A 47 37.23 -11.86 -4.58
C VAL A 47 37.35 -13.17 -3.80
N ASP A 48 38.44 -13.31 -3.06
CA ASP A 48 38.67 -14.43 -2.16
C ASP A 48 38.40 -14.00 -0.72
N ILE A 49 37.55 -14.75 -0.02
CA ILE A 49 37.26 -14.54 1.40
C ILE A 49 37.58 -15.81 2.18
N ASN A 50 38.33 -15.66 3.29
CA ASN A 50 38.55 -16.75 4.22
C ASN A 50 37.59 -16.61 5.40
N ARG A 51 36.74 -17.61 5.59
CA ARG A 51 35.74 -17.60 6.66
C ARG A 51 35.58 -18.97 7.29
N GLU A 52 35.31 -18.99 8.59
CA GLU A 52 34.81 -20.19 9.25
C GLU A 52 33.37 -20.45 8.82
N VAL A 53 33.15 -21.64 8.28
CA VAL A 53 31.86 -22.05 7.72
C VAL A 53 31.51 -23.41 8.32
N THR A 54 30.31 -23.50 8.88
CA THR A 54 29.78 -24.77 9.39
C THR A 54 29.03 -25.50 8.27
N PRO A 55 29.27 -26.79 8.02
CA PRO A 55 28.47 -27.55 7.08
C PRO A 55 26.96 -27.46 7.38
N GLY A 56 26.14 -27.23 6.36
CA GLY A 56 24.71 -26.97 6.46
C GLY A 56 24.32 -25.55 6.87
N SER A 57 25.28 -24.66 7.12
CA SER A 57 25.02 -23.22 7.24
C SER A 57 24.76 -22.60 5.86
N GLN A 58 24.31 -21.34 5.87
CA GLN A 58 24.02 -20.57 4.68
C GLN A 58 24.63 -19.17 4.76
N LEU A 59 24.87 -18.57 3.60
CA LEU A 59 25.38 -17.22 3.44
C LEU A 59 24.53 -16.47 2.41
N ASP A 60 23.97 -15.33 2.81
CA ASP A 60 23.25 -14.43 1.89
C ASP A 60 24.14 -13.26 1.50
N TYR A 61 24.10 -12.85 0.23
CA TYR A 61 24.92 -11.76 -0.30
C TYR A 61 24.30 -11.14 -1.56
N PHE A 62 24.82 -9.98 -1.96
CA PHE A 62 24.48 -9.29 -3.19
C PHE A 62 25.66 -8.44 -3.67
N TYR A 63 25.65 -8.02 -4.93
CA TYR A 63 26.66 -7.17 -5.54
C TYR A 63 26.19 -5.70 -5.63
N SER A 64 27.13 -4.77 -5.51
CA SER A 64 26.90 -3.34 -5.75
C SER A 64 28.04 -2.72 -6.56
N VAL A 65 27.71 -1.66 -7.30
CA VAL A 65 28.66 -0.86 -8.07
C VAL A 65 28.92 0.45 -7.33
N HIS A 66 30.18 0.77 -7.13
CA HIS A 66 30.62 1.97 -6.43
C HIS A 66 31.46 2.88 -7.33
N VAL A 67 31.28 4.18 -7.19
CA VAL A 67 32.16 5.22 -7.75
C VAL A 67 32.84 5.94 -6.59
N GLY A 68 34.08 5.58 -6.31
CA GLY A 68 34.78 6.01 -5.09
C GLY A 68 34.16 5.39 -3.83
N ASP A 69 33.58 6.23 -2.98
CA ASP A 69 32.86 5.82 -1.76
C ASP A 69 31.32 5.86 -1.93
N TYR A 70 30.84 6.36 -3.07
CA TYR A 70 29.42 6.43 -3.37
C TYR A 70 28.94 5.15 -4.04
N GLU A 71 27.88 4.54 -3.51
CA GLU A 71 27.21 3.44 -4.18
C GLU A 71 26.31 3.99 -5.30
N GLU A 72 26.60 3.61 -6.54
CA GLU A 72 25.86 4.05 -7.71
C GLU A 72 24.64 3.16 -7.99
N SER A 73 24.80 1.85 -7.82
CA SER A 73 23.72 0.88 -8.00
C SER A 73 23.98 -0.40 -7.20
N ARG A 74 22.92 -1.17 -6.97
CA ARG A 74 22.99 -2.48 -6.32
C ARG A 74 21.99 -3.44 -6.92
N GLU A 75 22.22 -4.72 -6.69
CA GLU A 75 21.30 -5.78 -7.05
C GLU A 75 19.99 -5.77 -6.25
N TRP A 76 19.05 -6.58 -6.72
CA TRP A 76 17.77 -6.80 -6.06
C TRP A 76 17.93 -7.56 -4.72
N VAL A 77 17.67 -6.86 -3.62
CA VAL A 77 17.90 -7.37 -2.25
C VAL A 77 16.73 -8.14 -1.63
N VAL A 78 15.57 -8.20 -2.27
CA VAL A 78 14.41 -8.96 -1.76
C VAL A 78 14.66 -10.48 -1.90
N ALA A 79 15.37 -10.88 -2.96
CA ALA A 79 15.81 -12.24 -3.21
C ALA A 79 17.34 -12.28 -3.42
N PRO A 80 18.13 -12.06 -2.35
CA PRO A 80 19.58 -12.03 -2.46
C PRO A 80 20.11 -13.40 -2.91
N HIS A 81 21.37 -13.43 -3.36
CA HIS A 81 22.05 -14.69 -3.61
C HIS A 81 22.21 -15.45 -2.28
N ARG A 82 22.00 -16.76 -2.32
CA ARG A 82 22.21 -17.66 -1.17
C ARG A 82 23.15 -18.79 -1.53
N ILE A 83 24.21 -18.97 -0.75
CA ILE A 83 25.02 -20.20 -0.77
C ILE A 83 24.62 -21.06 0.42
N VAL A 84 24.44 -22.36 0.18
CA VAL A 84 24.25 -23.36 1.24
C VAL A 84 25.43 -24.32 1.21
N PHE A 85 26.10 -24.48 2.35
CA PHE A 85 27.34 -25.25 2.46
C PHE A 85 27.03 -26.74 2.65
N ASN A 86 26.57 -27.40 1.58
CA ASN A 86 26.03 -28.76 1.61
C ASN A 86 27.08 -29.90 1.55
N SER A 87 28.35 -29.58 1.31
CA SER A 87 29.44 -30.57 1.26
C SER A 87 30.19 -30.61 2.58
N VAL A 88 30.27 -31.78 3.20
CA VAL A 88 30.89 -31.95 4.54
C VAL A 88 32.42 -31.89 4.46
N ASP A 89 33.00 -32.36 3.35
CA ASP A 89 34.45 -32.48 3.17
C ASP A 89 35.04 -31.33 2.33
N ALA A 90 34.23 -30.30 2.03
CA ALA A 90 34.68 -29.17 1.21
C ALA A 90 35.63 -28.24 1.99
N LEU A 91 36.73 -27.88 1.33
CA LEU A 91 37.74 -26.95 1.82
C LEU A 91 37.70 -25.63 1.06
N ASN A 92 37.36 -25.70 -0.24
CA ASN A 92 37.28 -24.58 -1.15
C ASN A 92 35.91 -24.54 -1.82
N TYR A 93 35.30 -23.35 -1.86
CA TYR A 93 34.13 -23.06 -2.67
C TYR A 93 34.50 -22.05 -3.74
N ARG A 94 34.19 -22.37 -5.00
CA ARG A 94 34.27 -21.41 -6.10
C ARG A 94 32.86 -21.18 -6.62
N ILE A 95 32.41 -19.93 -6.57
CA ILE A 95 31.06 -19.52 -6.89
C ILE A 95 31.10 -18.69 -8.17
N PHE A 96 30.39 -19.16 -9.20
CA PHE A 96 30.19 -18.44 -10.44
C PHE A 96 28.78 -17.83 -10.42
N ASP A 97 28.73 -16.51 -10.29
CA ASP A 97 27.52 -15.70 -10.20
C ASP A 97 27.27 -14.88 -11.46
N HIS A 98 26.07 -14.29 -11.51
CA HIS A 98 25.65 -13.30 -12.49
C HIS A 98 24.91 -12.16 -11.79
N TRP A 99 24.88 -10.99 -12.41
CA TRP A 99 24.23 -9.81 -11.83
C TRP A 99 22.70 -9.93 -11.81
N ARG A 100 22.06 -9.65 -10.67
CA ARG A 100 20.60 -9.71 -10.50
C ARG A 100 19.92 -8.34 -10.45
N VAL A 101 19.21 -8.00 -11.53
CA VAL A 101 18.22 -6.91 -11.56
C VAL A 101 16.86 -7.36 -11.01
N ILE A 102 15.94 -6.43 -10.78
CA ILE A 102 14.54 -6.75 -10.45
C ILE A 102 13.91 -7.40 -11.70
N PRO A 103 13.52 -8.68 -11.66
CA PRO A 103 13.01 -9.35 -12.85
C PRO A 103 11.58 -8.88 -13.17
N ASP A 104 11.15 -8.99 -14.43
CA ASP A 104 9.80 -8.60 -14.84
C ASP A 104 8.70 -9.41 -14.13
N ASN A 105 9.04 -10.62 -13.70
CA ASN A 105 8.21 -11.54 -12.94
C ASN A 105 8.43 -11.47 -11.41
N ALA A 106 9.02 -10.38 -10.88
CA ALA A 106 9.33 -10.22 -9.44
C ALA A 106 8.13 -10.50 -8.51
N TYR A 107 6.90 -10.28 -8.99
CA TYR A 107 5.68 -10.63 -8.28
C TYR A 107 5.60 -12.11 -7.87
N LEU A 108 6.23 -13.02 -8.63
CA LEU A 108 6.29 -14.46 -8.32
C LEU A 108 7.17 -14.79 -7.11
N TYR A 109 7.92 -13.83 -6.56
CA TYR A 109 8.74 -14.00 -5.35
C TYR A 109 8.05 -13.46 -4.08
N THR A 110 6.90 -12.81 -4.25
CA THR A 110 6.12 -12.24 -3.15
C THR A 110 5.44 -13.32 -2.32
N SER A 111 5.20 -13.06 -1.04
CA SER A 111 4.47 -13.98 -0.15
C SER A 111 3.06 -14.29 -0.69
N ALA A 112 2.40 -13.31 -1.32
CA ALA A 112 1.12 -13.50 -1.98
C ALA A 112 1.13 -14.67 -2.98
N ILE A 113 2.20 -14.83 -3.76
CA ILE A 113 2.30 -15.92 -4.73
C ILE A 113 2.93 -17.16 -4.11
N THR A 114 4.11 -17.02 -3.52
CA THR A 114 4.92 -18.17 -3.10
C THR A 114 4.31 -18.91 -1.91
N ASP A 115 3.78 -18.15 -0.95
CA ASP A 115 3.35 -18.65 0.34
C ASP A 115 1.85 -18.95 0.29
N CYS A 116 1.03 -18.08 -0.33
CA CYS A 116 -0.42 -18.26 -0.43
C CYS A 116 -0.86 -19.06 -1.68
N VAL A 117 -0.61 -18.56 -2.89
CA VAL A 117 -1.15 -19.18 -4.13
C VAL A 117 -0.50 -20.55 -4.40
N VAL A 118 0.83 -20.62 -4.29
CA VAL A 118 1.60 -21.85 -4.55
C VAL A 118 1.67 -22.75 -3.31
N GLY A 119 1.76 -22.17 -2.10
CA GLY A 119 1.95 -22.94 -0.88
C GLY A 119 3.28 -23.69 -0.86
N SER A 120 4.35 -23.02 -1.32
CA SER A 120 5.66 -23.62 -1.51
C SER A 120 6.28 -24.06 -0.19
N THR A 121 6.69 -25.33 -0.08
CA THR A 121 7.52 -25.80 1.03
C THR A 121 8.97 -25.84 0.62
N ILE A 122 9.83 -25.27 1.47
CA ILE A 122 11.28 -25.32 1.30
C ILE A 122 11.79 -26.60 1.96
N ALA A 123 12.64 -27.36 1.25
CA ALA A 123 13.32 -28.53 1.78
C ALA A 123 14.80 -28.24 1.99
N LYS A 124 15.40 -28.74 3.07
CA LYS A 124 16.85 -28.68 3.23
C LYS A 124 17.51 -29.64 2.24
N ALA A 125 18.37 -29.13 1.37
CA ALA A 125 19.27 -29.98 0.60
C ALA A 125 20.11 -30.79 1.59
N GLY A 126 19.97 -32.11 1.60
CA GLY A 126 20.70 -32.97 2.53
C GLY A 126 22.21 -32.82 2.36
N GLN A 127 22.95 -32.87 3.47
CA GLN A 127 24.41 -32.88 3.43
C GLN A 127 24.90 -34.13 2.70
N LYS A 128 25.85 -33.96 1.77
CA LYS A 128 26.43 -35.08 1.00
C LYS A 128 27.95 -35.10 1.19
N LYS A 129 28.51 -36.30 1.26
CA LYS A 129 29.96 -36.53 1.17
C LYS A 129 30.34 -36.66 -0.30
N ILE A 130 30.65 -35.54 -0.94
CA ILE A 130 31.10 -35.48 -2.32
C ILE A 130 32.49 -34.86 -2.32
N LYS A 131 33.48 -35.60 -2.82
CA LYS A 131 34.87 -35.17 -2.84
C LYS A 131 35.14 -34.03 -3.83
N ARG A 132 34.45 -34.03 -4.98
CA ARG A 132 34.51 -33.00 -6.02
C ARG A 132 33.10 -32.60 -6.40
N CYS A 133 32.57 -31.57 -5.77
CA CYS A 133 31.15 -31.25 -5.83
C CYS A 133 30.85 -30.19 -6.89
N VAL A 134 30.02 -30.51 -7.88
CA VAL A 134 29.43 -29.53 -8.79
C VAL A 134 28.01 -29.27 -8.37
N CYS A 135 27.71 -28.03 -8.01
CA CYS A 135 26.39 -27.59 -7.59
C CYS A 135 25.80 -26.68 -8.65
N LEU A 136 24.68 -27.10 -9.25
CA LEU A 136 23.90 -26.27 -10.17
C LEU A 136 22.72 -25.67 -9.41
N LYS A 137 22.61 -24.35 -9.44
CA LYS A 137 21.55 -23.58 -8.78
C LYS A 137 20.82 -22.76 -9.83
N VAL A 138 19.49 -22.76 -9.78
CA VAL A 138 18.66 -22.06 -10.75
C VAL A 138 17.39 -21.53 -10.11
N GLN A 139 16.92 -20.37 -10.56
CA GLN A 139 15.61 -19.85 -10.21
C GLN A 139 14.54 -20.37 -11.16
N ALA A 140 13.40 -20.81 -10.64
CA ALA A 140 12.28 -21.28 -11.44
C ALA A 140 10.95 -20.79 -10.80
N PRO A 141 10.67 -19.47 -10.88
CA PRO A 141 9.55 -18.85 -10.18
C PRO A 141 8.18 -19.18 -10.77
N GLN A 142 8.12 -19.71 -11.99
CA GLN A 142 6.87 -20.07 -12.67
C GLN A 142 6.26 -21.39 -12.16
N LEU A 143 6.98 -22.16 -11.32
CA LEU A 143 6.51 -23.45 -10.83
C LEU A 143 5.37 -23.27 -9.82
N GLY A 144 4.22 -23.85 -10.15
CA GLY A 144 3.00 -23.79 -9.36
C GLY A 144 2.88 -24.93 -8.34
N VAL A 145 1.67 -25.05 -7.78
CA VAL A 145 1.34 -26.06 -6.75
C VAL A 145 1.70 -27.46 -7.25
N GLY A 146 2.54 -28.16 -6.49
CA GLY A 146 2.93 -29.56 -6.75
C GLY A 146 3.96 -29.76 -7.87
N ASP A 147 4.44 -28.68 -8.52
CA ASP A 147 5.45 -28.80 -9.57
C ASP A 147 6.83 -29.12 -8.98
N GLU A 148 7.49 -30.14 -9.56
CA GLU A 148 8.88 -30.49 -9.26
C GLU A 148 9.80 -30.12 -10.42
N LEU A 149 10.97 -29.54 -10.11
CA LEU A 149 12.00 -29.26 -11.11
C LEU A 149 12.96 -30.45 -11.23
N ARG A 150 13.24 -30.86 -12.47
CA ARG A 150 14.17 -31.94 -12.79
C ARG A 150 15.25 -31.44 -13.76
N LEU A 151 16.44 -32.02 -13.65
CA LEU A 151 17.58 -31.78 -14.55
C LEU A 151 17.80 -33.01 -15.45
N VAL A 152 17.91 -32.82 -16.76
CA VAL A 152 18.26 -33.88 -17.71
C VAL A 152 19.29 -33.39 -18.72
N GLY A 153 20.22 -34.24 -19.13
CA GLY A 153 21.28 -33.84 -20.04
C GLY A 153 21.93 -34.99 -20.81
N ALA A 154 22.96 -34.64 -21.59
CA ALA A 154 23.63 -35.57 -22.51
C ALA A 154 24.43 -36.67 -21.79
N ASP A 155 25.07 -36.33 -20.67
CA ASP A 155 25.86 -37.26 -19.87
C ASP A 155 24.99 -38.39 -19.27
N PRO A 156 25.47 -39.64 -19.20
CA PRO A 156 24.72 -40.74 -18.57
C PRO A 156 24.25 -40.47 -17.14
N VAL A 157 25.02 -39.73 -16.33
CA VAL A 157 24.65 -39.33 -14.96
C VAL A 157 23.47 -38.34 -14.96
N LEU A 158 23.37 -37.53 -16.01
CA LEU A 158 22.25 -36.60 -16.24
C LEU A 158 21.08 -37.27 -16.98
N GLY A 159 21.14 -38.59 -17.22
CA GLY A 159 20.04 -39.37 -17.78
C GLY A 159 20.07 -39.58 -19.29
N ALA A 160 21.07 -39.04 -20.02
CA ALA A 160 21.21 -39.16 -21.48
C ALA A 160 19.93 -38.76 -22.24
N TRP A 161 19.38 -37.58 -21.93
CA TRP A 161 18.15 -37.01 -22.51
C TRP A 161 16.87 -37.84 -22.29
N LYS A 162 16.86 -38.79 -21.34
CA LYS A 162 15.68 -39.58 -21.00
C LYS A 162 14.98 -39.02 -19.77
N GLU A 163 13.76 -38.53 -19.94
CA GLU A 163 12.93 -37.90 -18.90
C GLU A 163 12.84 -38.74 -17.61
N ARG A 164 12.61 -40.05 -17.74
CA ARG A 164 12.52 -40.98 -16.60
C ARG A 164 13.80 -41.13 -15.78
N LYS A 165 14.93 -40.64 -16.31
CA LYS A 165 16.24 -40.63 -15.65
C LYS A 165 16.66 -39.23 -15.21
N ALA A 166 15.79 -38.22 -15.36
CA ALA A 166 16.09 -36.86 -14.95
C ALA A 166 16.33 -36.78 -13.42
N LEU A 167 17.36 -36.06 -13.03
CA LEU A 167 17.73 -35.87 -11.64
C LEU A 167 16.74 -34.92 -10.95
N LYS A 168 16.28 -35.32 -9.76
CA LYS A 168 15.43 -34.45 -8.94
C LYS A 168 16.23 -33.27 -8.40
N MET A 169 15.71 -32.05 -8.57
CA MET A 169 16.24 -30.88 -7.89
C MET A 169 15.51 -30.65 -6.57
N VAL A 170 16.19 -30.02 -5.63
CA VAL A 170 15.63 -29.68 -4.31
C VAL A 170 15.35 -28.19 -4.27
N ARG A 171 14.14 -27.81 -3.87
CA ARG A 171 13.79 -26.40 -3.62
C ARG A 171 14.35 -25.98 -2.26
N GLN A 172 15.52 -25.35 -2.25
CA GLN A 172 16.23 -25.00 -1.01
C GLN A 172 15.95 -23.59 -0.51
N ASN A 173 15.41 -22.73 -1.36
CA ASN A 173 14.98 -21.38 -1.02
C ASN A 173 13.77 -20.99 -1.89
N VAL A 174 13.22 -19.79 -1.68
CA VAL A 174 12.10 -19.26 -2.47
C VAL A 174 12.46 -19.25 -3.95
N ASN A 175 11.70 -20.02 -4.74
CA ASN A 175 11.89 -20.20 -6.18
C ASN A 175 13.28 -20.70 -6.61
N GLU A 176 14.15 -21.09 -5.69
CA GLU A 176 15.52 -21.50 -5.96
C GLU A 176 15.67 -23.01 -5.79
N TRP A 177 16.25 -23.63 -6.82
CA TRP A 177 16.42 -25.07 -6.92
C TRP A 177 17.88 -25.43 -7.08
N ILE A 178 18.28 -26.51 -6.44
CA ILE A 178 19.66 -26.99 -6.40
C ILE A 178 19.73 -28.47 -6.76
N VAL A 179 20.82 -28.84 -7.45
CA VAL A 179 21.29 -30.22 -7.56
C VAL A 179 22.81 -30.27 -7.45
N CYS A 180 23.30 -31.19 -6.61
CA CYS A 180 24.74 -31.44 -6.45
C CYS A 180 25.10 -32.78 -7.08
N ILE A 181 26.14 -32.76 -7.93
CA ILE A 181 26.66 -33.87 -8.72
C ILE A 181 28.13 -34.09 -8.35
N ASP A 182 28.56 -35.34 -8.30
CA ASP A 182 29.97 -35.67 -8.13
C ASP A 182 30.69 -35.55 -9.48
N ALA A 183 31.65 -34.64 -9.58
CA ALA A 183 32.43 -34.43 -10.80
C ALA A 183 33.14 -35.71 -11.26
N ALA A 184 33.52 -36.60 -10.32
CA ALA A 184 34.16 -37.87 -10.66
C ALA A 184 33.24 -38.86 -11.39
N SER A 185 31.93 -38.63 -11.36
CA SER A 185 30.94 -39.46 -12.06
C SER A 185 30.65 -39.02 -13.50
N LEU A 186 31.05 -37.81 -13.88
CA LEU A 186 30.83 -37.27 -15.22
C LEU A 186 31.81 -37.86 -16.23
N ALA A 187 31.34 -38.13 -17.45
CA ALA A 187 32.16 -38.67 -18.53
C ALA A 187 32.98 -37.59 -19.25
N SER A 188 32.66 -36.31 -19.06
CA SER A 188 33.26 -35.14 -19.72
C SER A 188 33.33 -33.95 -18.77
N SER A 189 34.32 -33.06 -18.96
CA SER A 189 34.36 -31.74 -18.30
C SER A 189 33.30 -30.78 -18.83
N LYS A 190 32.76 -31.05 -20.03
CA LYS A 190 31.66 -30.30 -20.62
C LYS A 190 30.32 -30.95 -20.29
N MET A 191 29.46 -30.20 -19.61
CA MET A 191 28.08 -30.58 -19.33
C MET A 191 27.13 -29.92 -20.32
N GLU A 192 26.15 -30.67 -20.83
CA GLU A 192 25.05 -30.17 -21.65
C GLU A 192 23.72 -30.67 -21.09
N PHE A 193 22.79 -29.77 -20.78
CA PHE A 193 21.56 -30.11 -20.05
C PHE A 193 20.41 -29.11 -20.28
N LYS A 194 19.22 -29.48 -19.77
CA LYS A 194 18.02 -28.65 -19.64
C LYS A 194 17.23 -29.00 -18.38
N PHE A 195 16.31 -28.12 -18.02
CA PHE A 195 15.31 -28.38 -16.99
C PHE A 195 13.98 -28.87 -17.57
N LEU A 196 13.24 -29.65 -16.77
CA LEU A 196 11.85 -29.98 -17.05
C LEU A 196 11.01 -29.92 -15.76
N ILE A 197 9.75 -29.54 -15.90
CA ILE A 197 8.75 -29.62 -14.84
C ILE A 197 8.07 -30.99 -14.89
N GLU A 198 7.98 -31.64 -13.75
CA GLU A 198 7.21 -32.87 -13.57
C GLU A 198 6.07 -32.61 -12.56
N ASN A 199 4.84 -32.88 -12.99
CA ASN A 199 3.65 -32.86 -12.14
C ASN A 199 2.57 -33.79 -12.69
N ALA A 200 2.38 -34.95 -12.07
CA ALA A 200 1.43 -35.98 -12.51
C ALA A 200 -0.03 -35.52 -12.53
N SER A 201 -0.38 -34.40 -11.87
CA SER A 201 -1.75 -33.87 -11.83
C SER A 201 -2.06 -32.86 -12.94
N LYS A 202 -1.08 -32.48 -13.76
CA LYS A 202 -1.22 -31.41 -14.76
C LYS A 202 -0.94 -31.92 -16.17
N GLU A 203 -1.78 -31.52 -17.11
CA GLU A 203 -1.73 -32.00 -18.50
C GLU A 203 -0.44 -31.63 -19.24
N TYR A 204 0.23 -30.54 -18.86
CA TYR A 204 1.48 -30.12 -19.48
C TYR A 204 2.70 -30.96 -19.08
N SER A 205 2.59 -31.89 -18.15
CA SER A 205 3.74 -32.64 -17.61
C SER A 205 4.15 -33.81 -18.52
N PRO A 206 5.44 -33.97 -18.88
CA PRO A 206 6.55 -33.10 -18.53
C PRO A 206 6.62 -31.85 -19.43
N LEU A 207 6.90 -30.68 -18.84
CA LEU A 207 7.11 -29.45 -19.59
C LEU A 207 8.60 -29.13 -19.63
N TRP A 208 9.17 -29.08 -20.84
CA TRP A 208 10.57 -28.76 -21.05
C TRP A 208 10.82 -27.26 -20.99
N GLU A 209 12.01 -26.89 -20.52
CA GLU A 209 12.50 -25.53 -20.53
C GLU A 209 12.56 -24.95 -21.96
N ASN A 210 12.09 -23.72 -22.10
CA ASN A 210 11.94 -23.03 -23.38
C ASN A 210 13.16 -22.18 -23.73
N CYS A 211 14.30 -22.83 -23.95
CA CYS A 211 15.53 -22.22 -24.47
C CYS A 211 16.37 -23.25 -25.24
N ASN A 212 17.59 -22.90 -25.68
CA ASN A 212 18.55 -23.89 -26.19
C ASN A 212 19.13 -24.74 -25.05
N ASN A 213 19.82 -25.82 -25.35
CA ASN A 213 20.51 -26.60 -24.32
C ASN A 213 21.55 -25.71 -23.61
N ARG A 214 21.56 -25.76 -22.27
CA ARG A 214 22.56 -25.07 -21.46
C ARG A 214 23.85 -25.87 -21.50
N THR A 215 24.98 -25.17 -21.56
CA THR A 215 26.32 -25.79 -21.56
C THR A 215 27.22 -25.14 -20.53
N ILE A 216 27.95 -25.97 -19.78
CA ILE A 216 28.95 -25.52 -18.80
C ILE A 216 30.25 -26.28 -19.05
N GLU A 217 31.37 -25.56 -19.05
CA GLU A 217 32.71 -26.16 -18.98
C GLU A 217 33.19 -26.11 -17.53
N LEU A 218 33.48 -27.28 -16.96
CA LEU A 218 33.95 -27.38 -15.58
C LEU A 218 35.44 -27.00 -15.47
N PRO A 219 35.84 -26.22 -14.45
CA PRO A 219 37.24 -26.00 -14.18
C PRO A 219 37.92 -27.30 -13.73
N VAL A 220 39.25 -27.29 -13.71
CA VAL A 220 40.01 -28.35 -13.04
C VAL A 220 39.67 -28.31 -11.54
N MET A 221 39.35 -29.47 -10.96
CA MET A 221 38.91 -29.61 -9.56
C MET A 221 39.76 -30.65 -8.81
N GLU A 222 40.18 -30.30 -7.60
CA GLU A 222 40.88 -31.17 -6.65
C GLU A 222 39.93 -31.77 -5.61
N GLU A 223 40.41 -32.76 -4.84
CA GLU A 223 39.61 -33.28 -3.71
C GLU A 223 39.41 -32.19 -2.65
N GLY A 224 38.16 -31.96 -2.24
CA GLY A 224 37.78 -30.88 -1.33
C GLY A 224 37.20 -29.65 -2.04
N ASP A 225 37.20 -29.60 -3.38
CA ASP A 225 36.62 -28.49 -4.13
C ASP A 225 35.10 -28.64 -4.30
N THR A 226 34.40 -27.53 -4.10
CA THR A 226 33.00 -27.36 -4.48
C THR A 226 32.86 -26.18 -5.44
N VAL A 227 32.34 -26.43 -6.63
CA VAL A 227 32.01 -25.39 -7.60
C VAL A 227 30.50 -25.18 -7.59
N VAL A 228 30.06 -23.94 -7.43
CA VAL A 228 28.65 -23.54 -7.46
C VAL A 228 28.42 -22.66 -8.68
N TYR A 229 27.49 -23.06 -9.56
CA TYR A 229 27.03 -22.24 -10.66
C TYR A 229 25.64 -21.70 -10.34
N GLU A 230 25.52 -20.37 -10.27
CA GLU A 230 24.26 -19.64 -10.27
C GLU A 230 23.83 -19.40 -11.72
N LEU A 231 22.84 -20.17 -12.18
CA LEU A 231 22.36 -20.15 -13.56
C LEU A 231 21.26 -19.11 -13.75
N ASP A 232 21.14 -18.57 -14.96
CA ASP A 232 20.00 -17.74 -15.37
C ASP A 232 18.68 -18.49 -15.13
N GLU A 233 17.59 -17.74 -14.87
CA GLU A 233 16.25 -18.27 -14.61
C GLU A 233 15.84 -19.37 -15.61
N ALA A 234 15.28 -20.47 -15.12
CA ALA A 234 14.69 -21.51 -15.95
C ALA A 234 13.31 -21.07 -16.44
N TYR A 235 13.19 -20.81 -17.73
CA TYR A 235 11.97 -20.31 -18.36
C TYR A 235 11.09 -21.43 -18.93
N PHE A 236 9.80 -21.40 -18.59
CA PHE A 236 8.78 -22.31 -19.07
C PHE A 236 7.62 -21.52 -19.70
N ALA A 237 7.05 -22.01 -20.80
CA ALA A 237 5.93 -21.35 -21.48
C ALA A 237 4.58 -21.61 -20.76
N LEU A 238 4.48 -21.15 -19.50
CA LEU A 238 3.28 -21.25 -18.67
C LEU A 238 2.45 -19.96 -18.74
N PRO A 239 1.11 -20.05 -18.64
CA PRO A 239 0.26 -18.87 -18.59
C PRO A 239 0.55 -18.04 -17.33
N PRO A 240 0.43 -16.70 -17.41
CA PRO A 240 0.67 -15.84 -16.27
C PRO A 240 -0.41 -16.01 -15.19
N VAL A 241 -0.02 -15.83 -13.93
CA VAL A 241 -0.94 -15.90 -12.79
C VAL A 241 -1.95 -14.76 -12.86
N ARG A 242 -3.24 -15.07 -12.78
CA ARG A 242 -4.31 -14.08 -12.64
C ARG A 242 -5.22 -14.50 -11.50
N VAL A 243 -5.64 -13.53 -10.69
CA VAL A 243 -6.39 -13.77 -9.45
C VAL A 243 -7.65 -12.91 -9.43
N ALA A 244 -8.76 -13.50 -9.00
CA ALA A 244 -9.99 -12.79 -8.65
C ALA A 244 -10.08 -12.61 -7.13
N GLY A 245 -10.63 -11.48 -6.68
CA GLY A 245 -10.79 -11.16 -5.27
C GLY A 245 -11.93 -10.22 -4.94
N THR A 246 -12.15 -10.07 -3.64
CA THR A 246 -13.20 -9.21 -3.08
C THR A 246 -12.60 -8.12 -2.20
N LEU A 247 -13.11 -6.89 -2.32
CA LEU A 247 -12.88 -5.78 -1.41
C LEU A 247 -14.07 -5.63 -0.45
N VAL A 248 -13.80 -5.61 0.86
CA VAL A 248 -14.81 -5.30 1.88
C VAL A 248 -14.15 -4.71 3.13
N PRO A 249 -14.66 -3.61 3.70
CA PRO A 249 -14.17 -3.12 4.98
C PRO A 249 -14.49 -4.10 6.12
N VAL A 250 -13.56 -4.32 7.05
CA VAL A 250 -13.80 -5.25 8.18
C VAL A 250 -15.00 -4.80 9.01
N PHE A 251 -15.14 -3.49 9.25
CA PHE A 251 -16.27 -2.95 10.02
C PHE A 251 -17.64 -3.25 9.38
N SER A 252 -17.68 -3.42 8.05
CA SER A 252 -18.91 -3.69 7.30
C SER A 252 -19.37 -5.14 7.40
N LEU A 253 -18.48 -6.08 7.78
CA LEU A 253 -18.81 -7.49 7.84
C LEU A 253 -19.94 -7.74 8.83
N ARG A 254 -20.79 -8.72 8.51
CA ARG A 254 -21.89 -9.16 9.37
C ARG A 254 -21.93 -10.67 9.44
N SER A 255 -21.95 -11.20 10.65
CA SER A 255 -22.23 -12.60 10.91
C SER A 255 -23.23 -12.75 12.06
N LYS A 256 -23.62 -13.99 12.35
CA LYS A 256 -24.50 -14.28 13.48
C LYS A 256 -23.88 -13.95 14.84
N ASP A 257 -22.55 -13.90 14.89
CA ASP A 257 -21.78 -13.76 16.13
C ASP A 257 -21.27 -12.32 16.35
N SER A 258 -21.32 -11.46 15.31
CA SER A 258 -20.85 -10.07 15.40
C SER A 258 -21.50 -9.31 16.56
N PHE A 259 -20.72 -8.41 17.17
CA PHE A 259 -21.18 -7.48 18.22
C PHE A 259 -21.46 -6.10 17.61
N GLY A 260 -22.41 -6.01 16.69
CA GLY A 260 -22.80 -4.74 16.05
C GLY A 260 -21.82 -4.16 15.01
N ILE A 261 -20.61 -4.70 14.91
CA ILE A 261 -19.57 -4.35 13.94
C ILE A 261 -18.84 -5.63 13.50
N GLY A 262 -18.32 -5.66 12.28
CA GLY A 262 -17.48 -6.76 11.83
C GLY A 262 -16.11 -6.78 12.53
N ASP A 263 -15.61 -7.97 12.85
CA ASP A 263 -14.35 -8.18 13.56
C ASP A 263 -13.46 -9.28 12.96
N PHE A 264 -12.34 -9.62 13.61
CA PHE A 264 -11.41 -10.63 13.09
C PHE A 264 -11.99 -12.05 13.03
N GLY A 265 -13.03 -12.35 13.81
CA GLY A 265 -13.78 -13.60 13.70
C GLY A 265 -14.59 -13.65 12.41
N ASP A 266 -15.25 -12.54 12.10
CA ASP A 266 -16.00 -12.36 10.84
C ASP A 266 -15.09 -12.39 9.62
N LEU A 267 -13.88 -11.85 9.74
CA LEU A 267 -12.88 -11.87 8.66
C LEU A 267 -12.49 -13.31 8.26
N LYS A 268 -12.41 -14.25 9.22
CA LYS A 268 -12.20 -15.68 8.92
C LYS A 268 -13.37 -16.29 8.14
N LYS A 269 -14.61 -15.92 8.50
CA LYS A 269 -15.80 -16.38 7.76
C LYS A 269 -15.83 -15.82 6.35
N MET A 270 -15.39 -14.57 6.16
CA MET A 270 -15.29 -13.98 4.83
C MET A 270 -14.25 -14.69 3.96
N ILE A 271 -13.12 -15.12 4.54
CA ILE A 271 -12.14 -15.99 3.87
C ILE A 271 -12.78 -17.30 3.41
N ASP A 272 -13.68 -17.89 4.20
CA ASP A 272 -14.41 -19.10 3.78
C ASP A 272 -15.29 -18.85 2.55
N TRP A 273 -15.98 -17.70 2.47
CA TRP A 273 -16.78 -17.35 1.29
C TRP A 273 -15.92 -17.08 0.05
N VAL A 274 -14.80 -16.37 0.21
CA VAL A 274 -13.81 -16.14 -0.87
C VAL A 274 -13.27 -17.49 -1.40
N SER A 275 -12.92 -18.41 -0.51
CA SER A 275 -12.45 -19.75 -0.88
C SER A 275 -13.55 -20.59 -1.55
N LEU A 276 -14.79 -20.54 -1.01
CA LEU A 276 -15.97 -21.23 -1.55
C LEU A 276 -16.23 -20.85 -3.01
N THR A 277 -16.14 -19.56 -3.32
CA THR A 277 -16.37 -18.99 -4.65
C THR A 277 -15.14 -19.06 -5.57
N LYS A 278 -14.09 -19.80 -5.17
CA LYS A 278 -12.83 -20.00 -5.93
C LYS A 278 -12.00 -18.73 -6.16
N GLN A 279 -12.33 -17.63 -5.51
CA GLN A 279 -11.45 -16.47 -5.42
C GLN A 279 -10.17 -16.83 -4.64
N ARG A 280 -9.15 -15.96 -4.75
CA ARG A 280 -7.84 -16.14 -4.09
C ARG A 280 -7.34 -14.88 -3.39
N LEU A 281 -8.15 -13.84 -3.29
CA LEU A 281 -7.76 -12.59 -2.63
C LEU A 281 -8.93 -11.96 -1.87
N LEU A 282 -8.64 -11.52 -0.64
CA LEU A 282 -9.52 -10.68 0.15
C LEU A 282 -8.79 -9.39 0.50
N GLN A 283 -9.32 -8.25 0.04
CA GLN A 283 -8.82 -6.92 0.36
C GLN A 283 -9.68 -6.27 1.45
N ILE A 284 -9.02 -5.66 2.42
CA ILE A 284 -9.66 -4.87 3.48
C ILE A 284 -9.17 -3.43 3.47
N LEU A 285 -9.95 -2.55 4.10
CA LEU A 285 -9.54 -1.17 4.40
C LEU A 285 -8.60 -1.13 5.63
N PRO A 286 -7.98 0.03 5.95
CA PRO A 286 -7.13 0.15 7.13
C PRO A 286 -7.87 -0.25 8.41
N ILE A 287 -7.16 -0.92 9.32
CA ILE A 287 -7.69 -1.47 10.59
C ILE A 287 -7.00 -0.89 11.83
N ASN A 288 -6.20 0.15 11.63
CA ASN A 288 -5.46 0.81 12.69
C ASN A 288 -6.39 1.59 13.63
N ASP A 289 -5.95 1.82 14.86
CA ASP A 289 -6.71 2.62 15.82
C ASP A 289 -6.87 4.07 15.30
N THR A 290 -8.09 4.60 15.37
CA THR A 290 -8.49 5.94 14.95
C THR A 290 -9.07 6.76 16.11
N THR A 291 -9.06 6.21 17.34
CA THR A 291 -9.75 6.79 18.50
C THR A 291 -9.13 8.12 18.93
N ILE A 292 -9.86 9.21 18.75
CA ILE A 292 -9.48 10.58 19.16
C ILE A 292 -10.53 11.20 20.07
N THR A 293 -11.81 11.02 19.73
CA THR A 293 -12.95 11.66 20.41
C THR A 293 -13.87 10.68 21.14
N HIS A 294 -13.74 9.37 20.86
CA HIS A 294 -14.70 8.33 21.27
C HIS A 294 -16.11 8.53 20.67
N THR A 295 -16.21 9.24 19.54
CA THR A 295 -17.47 9.48 18.82
C THR A 295 -17.40 8.94 17.39
N TRP A 296 -18.52 8.96 16.68
CA TRP A 296 -18.59 8.55 15.28
C TRP A 296 -17.58 9.23 14.34
N THR A 297 -17.03 10.40 14.69
CA THR A 297 -16.00 11.07 13.88
C THR A 297 -14.71 10.27 13.79
N ASP A 298 -14.49 9.33 14.71
CA ASP A 298 -13.35 8.41 14.69
C ASP A 298 -13.57 7.25 13.70
N SER A 299 -14.71 7.19 13.00
CA SER A 299 -15.02 6.14 12.02
C SER A 299 -14.15 6.17 10.75
N TYR A 300 -13.42 7.26 10.49
CA TYR A 300 -12.59 7.43 9.29
C TYR A 300 -11.30 6.57 9.35
N PRO A 301 -11.22 5.43 8.61
CA PRO A 301 -10.13 4.47 8.80
C PRO A 301 -8.74 4.98 8.37
N TYR A 302 -8.69 6.01 7.52
CA TYR A 302 -7.42 6.59 7.05
C TYR A 302 -6.82 7.62 8.03
N SER A 303 -7.56 8.00 9.08
CA SER A 303 -7.09 8.91 10.13
C SER A 303 -6.55 8.14 11.33
N CYS A 304 -5.61 7.23 11.12
CA CYS A 304 -5.04 6.44 12.20
C CYS A 304 -4.22 7.29 13.19
N ILE A 305 -4.29 6.95 14.47
CA ILE A 305 -3.48 7.56 15.53
C ILE A 305 -2.14 6.85 15.71
N SER A 306 -2.03 5.61 15.22
CA SER A 306 -0.80 4.84 15.18
C SER A 306 -0.77 3.98 13.91
N ILE A 307 0.35 3.99 13.21
CA ILE A 307 0.60 3.10 12.07
C ILE A 307 0.80 1.62 12.47
N PHE A 308 0.95 1.34 13.77
CA PHE A 308 1.20 0.00 14.30
C PHE A 308 -0.03 -0.58 15.00
N ALA A 309 -0.67 0.22 15.87
CA ALA A 309 -1.73 -0.27 16.74
C ALA A 309 -3.00 -0.63 15.96
N LEU A 310 -3.61 -1.75 16.34
CA LEU A 310 -4.88 -2.22 15.79
C LEU A 310 -6.04 -1.61 16.57
N HIS A 311 -7.14 -1.27 15.90
CA HIS A 311 -8.29 -0.68 16.57
C HIS A 311 -8.97 -1.69 17.51
N PRO A 312 -9.21 -1.36 18.80
CA PRO A 312 -9.90 -2.24 19.74
C PRO A 312 -11.26 -2.77 19.30
N GLN A 313 -11.95 -2.09 18.37
CA GLN A 313 -13.25 -2.51 17.87
C GLN A 313 -13.21 -3.86 17.11
N TYR A 314 -12.05 -4.24 16.57
CA TYR A 314 -11.91 -5.48 15.78
C TYR A 314 -11.63 -6.73 16.61
N VAL A 315 -11.66 -6.64 17.95
CA VAL A 315 -11.57 -7.83 18.79
C VAL A 315 -12.79 -8.72 18.58
N ASP A 316 -12.54 -10.00 18.31
CA ASP A 316 -13.54 -11.06 18.35
C ASP A 316 -13.71 -11.49 19.82
N LEU A 317 -14.84 -11.09 20.42
CA LEU A 317 -15.16 -11.41 21.81
C LEU A 317 -15.45 -12.90 22.03
N THR A 318 -15.85 -13.64 20.97
CA THR A 318 -16.18 -15.07 21.07
C THR A 318 -14.95 -15.96 21.26
N LYS A 319 -13.76 -15.43 20.98
CA LYS A 319 -12.47 -16.09 21.21
C LYS A 319 -11.84 -15.77 22.55
N LEU A 320 -12.47 -14.88 23.33
CA LEU A 320 -12.05 -14.61 24.70
C LEU A 320 -12.69 -15.63 25.66
N PRO A 321 -12.07 -15.88 26.83
CA PRO A 321 -12.72 -16.64 27.88
C PRO A 321 -14.08 -16.04 28.23
N GLU A 322 -15.06 -16.88 28.58
CA GLU A 322 -16.35 -16.38 29.06
C GLU A 322 -16.17 -15.53 30.33
N LEU A 323 -16.93 -14.42 30.44
CA LEU A 323 -16.94 -13.62 31.67
C LEU A 323 -17.43 -14.47 32.84
N ALA A 324 -16.75 -14.44 33.98
CA ALA A 324 -17.12 -15.24 35.16
C ALA A 324 -18.50 -14.85 35.72
N ASP A 325 -18.85 -13.56 35.67
CA ASP A 325 -20.14 -13.03 36.13
C ASP A 325 -21.24 -13.35 35.10
N LYS A 326 -22.19 -14.19 35.51
CA LYS A 326 -23.33 -14.60 34.69
C LYS A 326 -24.23 -13.42 34.29
N SER A 327 -24.45 -12.45 35.19
CA SER A 327 -25.32 -11.30 34.91
C SER A 327 -24.72 -10.41 33.82
N GLN A 328 -23.39 -10.21 33.86
CA GLN A 328 -22.67 -9.48 32.82
C GLN A 328 -22.71 -10.25 31.49
N ARG A 329 -22.51 -11.58 31.49
CA ARG A 329 -22.65 -12.40 30.27
C ARG A 329 -24.02 -12.22 29.62
N GLU A 330 -25.09 -12.33 30.39
CA GLU A 330 -26.47 -12.21 29.88
C GLU A 330 -26.75 -10.80 29.34
N ARG A 331 -26.25 -9.76 30.02
CA ARG A 331 -26.33 -8.36 29.56
C ARG A 331 -25.60 -8.17 28.22
N PHE A 332 -24.35 -8.62 28.10
CA PHE A 332 -23.57 -8.48 26.88
C PHE A 332 -24.17 -9.27 25.72
N GLU A 333 -24.71 -10.47 25.96
CA GLU A 333 -25.38 -11.24 24.90
C GLU A 333 -26.68 -10.58 24.43
N ALA A 334 -27.47 -9.98 25.34
CA ALA A 334 -28.64 -9.20 24.95
C ALA A 334 -28.25 -7.98 24.10
N LEU A 335 -27.22 -7.24 24.53
CA LEU A 335 -26.71 -6.08 23.80
C LEU A 335 -26.12 -6.48 22.44
N ARG A 336 -25.39 -7.61 22.36
CA ARG A 336 -24.87 -8.16 21.10
C ARG A 336 -25.99 -8.39 20.10
N LYS A 337 -27.09 -9.05 20.52
CA LYS A 337 -28.25 -9.30 19.65
C LYS A 337 -28.90 -8.01 19.18
N GLU A 338 -29.07 -7.04 20.09
CA GLU A 338 -29.64 -5.73 19.78
C GLU A 338 -28.80 -4.99 18.72
N LEU A 339 -27.51 -4.77 19.00
CA LEU A 339 -26.62 -4.03 18.11
C LEU A 339 -26.37 -4.78 16.78
N ASN A 340 -26.34 -6.11 16.80
CA ASN A 340 -26.18 -6.90 15.58
C ASN A 340 -27.42 -6.88 14.67
N ALA A 341 -28.60 -6.58 15.23
CA ALA A 341 -29.84 -6.43 14.46
C ALA A 341 -29.93 -5.08 13.73
N LEU A 342 -29.20 -4.06 14.16
CA LEU A 342 -29.23 -2.73 13.56
C LEU A 342 -28.78 -2.75 12.08
N PRO A 343 -29.44 -1.98 11.19
CA PRO A 343 -29.09 -1.91 9.77
C PRO A 343 -27.77 -1.19 9.51
N GLN A 344 -27.38 -0.28 10.40
CA GLN A 344 -26.12 0.47 10.35
C GLN A 344 -25.37 0.30 11.68
N ILE A 345 -24.08 0.63 11.65
CA ILE A 345 -23.20 0.54 12.82
C ILE A 345 -23.51 1.69 13.79
N ASP A 346 -23.61 1.37 15.07
CA ASP A 346 -23.67 2.33 16.18
C ASP A 346 -22.30 2.32 16.89
N TYR A 347 -21.37 3.13 16.39
CA TYR A 347 -19.96 3.10 16.80
C TYR A 347 -19.78 3.36 18.29
N GLU A 348 -20.46 4.37 18.83
CA GLU A 348 -20.35 4.76 20.23
C GLU A 348 -20.77 3.62 21.15
N ARG A 349 -21.94 3.00 20.92
CA ARG A 349 -22.43 1.90 21.77
C ARG A 349 -21.59 0.64 21.62
N VAL A 350 -21.16 0.31 20.40
CA VAL A 350 -20.31 -0.85 20.14
C VAL A 350 -18.95 -0.69 20.81
N ASN A 351 -18.28 0.44 20.62
CA ASN A 351 -16.94 0.68 21.15
C ASN A 351 -16.95 0.76 22.67
N ALA A 352 -17.92 1.46 23.27
CA ALA A 352 -18.09 1.49 24.72
C ALA A 352 -18.33 0.09 25.31
N ALA A 353 -19.17 -0.73 24.65
CA ALA A 353 -19.44 -2.10 25.09
C ALA A 353 -18.22 -3.01 24.96
N LYS A 354 -17.50 -2.97 23.83
CA LYS A 354 -16.28 -3.78 23.63
C LYS A 354 -15.18 -3.37 24.61
N GLU A 355 -15.00 -2.08 24.87
CA GLU A 355 -14.04 -1.60 25.86
C GLU A 355 -14.40 -2.06 27.29
N GLU A 356 -15.68 -1.95 27.68
CA GLU A 356 -16.15 -2.46 28.97
C GLU A 356 -15.90 -3.97 29.11
N TYR A 357 -16.24 -4.75 28.08
CA TYR A 357 -16.01 -6.19 28.05
C TYR A 357 -14.51 -6.51 28.20
N LEU A 358 -13.65 -5.84 27.44
CA LEU A 358 -12.20 -6.02 27.51
C LEU A 358 -11.65 -5.69 28.90
N LYS A 359 -12.13 -4.63 29.57
CA LYS A 359 -11.74 -4.30 30.94
C LYS A 359 -12.14 -5.39 31.93
N LEU A 360 -13.30 -6.03 31.76
CA LEU A 360 -13.73 -7.14 32.59
C LEU A 360 -12.88 -8.40 32.36
N ILE A 361 -12.60 -8.74 31.09
CA ILE A 361 -11.71 -9.84 30.73
C ILE A 361 -10.30 -9.61 31.28
N TYR A 362 -9.78 -8.39 31.13
CA TYR A 362 -8.48 -8.02 31.66
C TYR A 362 -8.40 -8.24 33.17
N LYS A 363 -9.43 -7.85 33.94
CA LYS A 363 -9.51 -8.14 35.38
C LYS A 363 -9.52 -9.64 35.68
N GLN A 364 -10.15 -10.44 34.83
CA GLN A 364 -10.29 -11.89 35.02
C GLN A 364 -9.02 -12.67 34.68
N VAL A 365 -8.38 -12.38 33.54
CA VAL A 365 -7.28 -13.20 32.99
C VAL A 365 -6.00 -12.43 32.68
N GLY A 366 -6.00 -11.10 32.81
CA GLY A 366 -4.86 -10.24 32.42
C GLY A 366 -3.55 -10.67 33.05
N LYS A 367 -3.53 -10.96 34.36
CA LYS A 367 -2.32 -11.45 35.06
C LYS A 367 -1.76 -12.74 34.46
N THR A 368 -2.63 -13.67 34.09
CA THR A 368 -2.23 -14.96 33.49
C THR A 368 -1.68 -14.75 32.08
N VAL A 369 -2.37 -13.94 31.28
CA VAL A 369 -1.95 -13.64 29.90
C VAL A 369 -0.62 -12.91 29.87
N ILE A 370 -0.43 -11.90 30.73
CA ILE A 370 0.80 -11.10 30.79
C ILE A 370 1.99 -11.92 31.31
N ALA A 371 1.73 -12.90 32.18
CA ALA A 371 2.77 -13.82 32.63
C ALA A 371 3.20 -14.84 31.55
N SER A 372 2.40 -15.03 30.50
CA SER A 372 2.65 -16.02 29.45
C SER A 372 3.92 -15.72 28.65
N ARG A 373 4.48 -16.77 28.04
CA ARG A 373 5.64 -16.64 27.14
C ARG A 373 5.29 -15.85 25.89
N ASP A 374 4.12 -16.08 25.31
CA ASP A 374 3.70 -15.45 24.06
C ASP A 374 3.53 -13.94 24.24
N PHE A 375 2.93 -13.50 25.35
CA PHE A 375 2.85 -12.08 25.67
C PHE A 375 4.23 -11.45 25.85
N LYS A 376 5.14 -12.11 26.56
CA LYS A 376 6.50 -11.58 26.78
C LYS A 376 7.27 -11.43 25.47
N ASN A 377 7.15 -12.40 24.57
CA ASN A 377 7.73 -12.33 23.24
C ASN A 377 7.11 -11.16 22.44
N PHE A 378 5.78 -11.08 22.39
CA PHE A 378 5.07 -9.97 21.75
C PHE A 378 5.51 -8.61 22.30
N PHE A 379 5.60 -8.48 23.63
CA PHE A 379 6.01 -7.23 24.27
C PHE A 379 7.43 -6.84 23.86
N VAL A 380 8.40 -7.76 23.91
CA VAL A 380 9.79 -7.50 23.51
C VAL A 380 9.90 -7.14 22.02
N GLU A 381 9.16 -7.84 21.16
CA GLU A 381 9.15 -7.59 19.71
C GLU A 381 8.53 -6.23 19.34
N ASN A 382 7.64 -5.69 20.19
CA ASN A 382 6.84 -4.51 19.89
C ASN A 382 7.08 -3.34 20.86
N GLU A 383 8.00 -3.48 21.82
CA GLU A 383 8.22 -2.53 22.93
C GLU A 383 8.39 -1.10 22.41
N GLU A 384 9.12 -0.94 21.30
CA GLU A 384 9.47 0.34 20.68
C GLU A 384 8.23 1.23 20.42
N TRP A 385 7.18 0.67 19.81
CA TRP A 385 5.95 1.40 19.49
C TRP A 385 4.83 1.18 20.52
N LEU A 386 4.79 0.00 21.15
CA LEU A 386 3.69 -0.40 22.03
C LEU A 386 3.68 0.42 23.33
N VAL A 387 4.85 0.70 23.89
CA VAL A 387 4.99 1.50 25.11
C VAL A 387 4.51 2.94 24.92
N PRO A 388 5.00 3.72 23.94
CA PRO A 388 4.49 5.06 23.71
C PRO A 388 3.01 5.07 23.35
N TYR A 389 2.53 4.11 22.55
CA TYR A 389 1.10 3.98 22.23
C TYR A 389 0.24 3.83 23.50
N ALA A 390 0.62 2.93 24.40
CA ALA A 390 -0.15 2.66 25.61
C ALA A 390 -0.18 3.87 26.56
N GLN A 391 0.93 4.60 26.68
CA GLN A 391 0.96 5.85 27.44
C GLN A 391 0.14 6.95 26.77
N TYR A 392 0.24 7.09 25.45
CA TYR A 392 -0.56 8.05 24.67
C TYR A 392 -2.06 7.82 24.90
N CYS A 393 -2.54 6.58 24.79
CA CYS A 393 -3.95 6.27 25.04
C CYS A 393 -4.37 6.61 26.47
N TYR A 394 -3.55 6.25 27.46
CA TYR A 394 -3.80 6.59 28.87
C TYR A 394 -3.88 8.11 29.07
N LEU A 395 -2.95 8.88 28.51
CA LEU A 395 -2.89 10.34 28.65
C LEU A 395 -4.04 11.04 27.90
N ARG A 396 -4.36 10.60 26.68
CA ARG A 396 -5.52 11.09 25.92
C ARG A 396 -6.80 10.97 26.75
N ASP A 397 -7.05 9.78 27.29
CA ASP A 397 -8.27 9.49 28.03
C ASP A 397 -8.28 10.22 29.39
N LYS A 398 -7.14 10.30 30.08
CA LYS A 398 -6.98 11.03 31.35
C LYS A 398 -7.20 12.54 31.19
N ASN A 399 -6.70 13.13 30.10
CA ASN A 399 -6.79 14.56 29.84
C ASN A 399 -8.06 14.96 29.06
N GLY A 400 -8.84 13.99 28.55
CA GLY A 400 -10.08 14.21 27.80
C GLY A 400 -9.87 14.84 26.42
N THR A 401 -8.65 14.83 25.89
CA THR A 401 -8.32 15.38 24.57
C THR A 401 -7.08 14.70 24.00
N ALA A 402 -7.06 14.47 22.69
CA ALA A 402 -5.88 13.99 21.96
C ALA A 402 -4.88 15.10 21.65
N ASP A 403 -5.28 16.38 21.76
CA ASP A 403 -4.39 17.51 21.54
C ASP A 403 -3.37 17.59 22.67
N PHE A 404 -2.23 16.93 22.47
CA PHE A 404 -1.15 16.81 23.44
C PHE A 404 -0.53 18.16 23.80
N SER A 405 -0.72 19.21 22.99
CA SER A 405 -0.29 20.57 23.36
C SER A 405 -1.07 21.14 24.55
N LYS A 406 -2.27 20.60 24.81
CA LYS A 406 -3.14 20.98 25.94
C LYS A 406 -2.94 20.10 27.17
N TRP A 407 -2.07 19.08 27.10
CA TRP A 407 -1.77 18.25 28.26
C TRP A 407 -0.92 19.03 29.29
N PRO A 408 -1.17 18.86 30.59
CA PRO A 408 -0.42 19.55 31.64
C PRO A 408 1.06 19.11 31.70
N ASP A 409 1.34 17.88 31.29
CA ASP A 409 2.65 17.23 31.18
C ASP A 409 2.70 16.32 29.93
N HIS A 410 3.88 15.79 29.59
CA HIS A 410 4.07 14.83 28.48
C HIS A 410 3.60 15.33 27.11
N GLN A 411 3.80 16.62 26.79
CA GLN A 411 3.39 17.21 25.50
C GLN A 411 4.14 16.61 24.29
N GLN A 412 5.23 15.91 24.54
CA GLN A 412 5.99 15.11 23.58
C GLN A 412 6.52 13.86 24.31
N TRP A 413 6.69 12.75 23.60
CA TRP A 413 7.32 11.55 24.15
C TRP A 413 8.77 11.80 24.62
N ASP A 414 9.09 11.30 25.80
CA ASP A 414 10.46 11.23 26.32
C ASP A 414 10.87 9.76 26.48
N GLU A 415 11.93 9.36 25.79
CA GLU A 415 12.47 8.00 25.80
C GLU A 415 12.88 7.54 27.22
N ALA A 416 13.18 8.48 28.13
CA ALA A 416 13.45 8.18 29.53
C ALA A 416 12.24 7.55 30.26
N GLU A 417 11.02 7.75 29.76
CA GLU A 417 9.78 7.23 30.34
C GLU A 417 9.54 5.76 30.00
N ARG A 418 10.21 5.21 28.97
CA ARG A 418 10.04 3.81 28.55
C ARG A 418 10.34 2.82 29.67
N GLN A 419 11.49 2.95 30.32
CA GLN A 419 11.92 2.01 31.38
C GLN A 419 10.89 1.90 32.53
N PRO A 420 10.36 3.02 33.08
CA PRO A 420 9.24 2.99 34.01
C PRO A 420 8.00 2.24 33.49
N LEU A 421 7.68 2.37 32.21
CA LEU A 421 6.50 1.81 31.54
C LEU A 421 6.69 0.37 31.04
N SER A 422 7.91 -0.18 31.06
CA SER A 422 8.23 -1.54 30.60
C SER A 422 8.37 -2.57 31.74
N SER A 423 8.41 -2.14 33.00
CA SER A 423 8.57 -3.03 34.15
C SER A 423 7.27 -3.19 34.94
N PRO A 424 6.71 -4.42 35.06
CA PRO A 424 5.49 -4.70 35.84
C PRO A 424 5.55 -4.34 37.33
N ARG A 425 6.75 -4.04 37.85
CA ARG A 425 6.95 -3.61 39.23
C ARG A 425 6.57 -2.14 39.45
N ASN A 426 6.61 -1.34 38.41
CA ASN A 426 6.38 0.10 38.48
C ASN A 426 4.89 0.43 38.44
N LYS A 427 4.51 1.57 39.04
CA LYS A 427 3.14 2.07 38.98
C LYS A 427 2.75 2.46 37.56
N ALA A 428 3.63 3.16 36.85
CA ALA A 428 3.40 3.63 35.47
C ALA A 428 3.03 2.47 34.52
N TYR A 429 3.73 1.33 34.60
CA TYR A 429 3.36 0.14 33.84
C TYR A 429 1.90 -0.29 34.09
N LYS A 430 1.46 -0.32 35.36
CA LYS A 430 0.09 -0.75 35.72
C LYS A 430 -0.99 0.21 35.22
N ASP A 431 -0.67 1.49 35.07
CA ASP A 431 -1.59 2.49 34.53
C ASP A 431 -1.86 2.26 33.03
N VAL A 432 -0.92 1.63 32.31
CA VAL A 432 -0.99 1.39 30.86
C VAL A 432 -1.14 -0.09 30.45
N GLU A 433 -0.98 -1.02 31.40
CA GLU A 433 -0.95 -2.48 31.19
C GLU A 433 -2.16 -3.03 30.41
N PHE A 434 -3.33 -2.40 30.58
CA PHE A 434 -4.55 -2.73 29.84
C PHE A 434 -4.36 -2.61 28.31
N TYR A 435 -3.70 -1.55 27.84
CA TYR A 435 -3.50 -1.34 26.41
C TYR A 435 -2.52 -2.36 25.81
N TYR A 436 -1.50 -2.78 26.56
CA TYR A 436 -0.62 -3.89 26.16
C TYR A 436 -1.40 -5.20 25.98
N PHE A 437 -2.27 -5.50 26.94
CA PHE A 437 -3.13 -6.67 26.89
C PHE A 437 -4.04 -6.64 25.65
N VAL A 438 -4.70 -5.51 25.37
CA VAL A 438 -5.61 -5.39 24.22
C VAL A 438 -4.86 -5.56 22.90
N GLN A 439 -3.71 -4.90 22.72
CA GLN A 439 -2.92 -5.03 21.49
C GLN A 439 -2.37 -6.45 21.30
N PHE A 440 -1.97 -7.15 22.37
CA PHE A 440 -1.58 -8.55 22.30
C PHE A 440 -2.72 -9.45 21.79
N ILE A 441 -3.94 -9.25 22.29
CA ILE A 441 -5.12 -10.01 21.86
C ILE A 441 -5.43 -9.75 20.39
N LEU A 442 -5.46 -8.48 19.96
CA LEU A 442 -5.73 -8.09 18.57
C LEU A 442 -4.68 -8.67 17.63
N SER A 443 -3.39 -8.52 17.98
CA SER A 443 -2.26 -9.06 17.21
C SER A 443 -2.38 -10.58 17.06
N SER A 444 -2.67 -11.30 18.15
CA SER A 444 -2.84 -12.75 18.13
C SER A 444 -4.02 -13.18 17.26
N GLN A 445 -5.15 -12.46 17.33
CA GLN A 445 -6.33 -12.74 16.52
C GLN A 445 -6.07 -12.49 15.03
N LEU A 446 -5.51 -11.34 14.66
CA LEU A 446 -5.21 -10.99 13.27
C LEU A 446 -4.16 -11.91 12.67
N LYS A 447 -3.11 -12.28 13.41
CA LYS A 447 -2.14 -13.29 12.98
C LYS A 447 -2.83 -14.62 12.69
N ALA A 448 -3.75 -15.03 13.55
CA ALA A 448 -4.53 -16.25 13.32
C ALA A 448 -5.52 -16.13 12.14
N VAL A 449 -5.89 -14.92 11.69
CA VAL A 449 -6.62 -14.71 10.43
C VAL A 449 -5.68 -14.90 9.24
N HIS A 450 -4.50 -14.29 9.27
CA HIS A 450 -3.49 -14.40 8.21
C HIS A 450 -3.04 -15.85 7.98
N ASP A 451 -2.73 -16.58 9.06
CA ASP A 451 -2.39 -18.01 9.00
C ASP A 451 -3.55 -18.84 8.40
N TYR A 452 -4.80 -18.48 8.74
CA TYR A 452 -5.99 -19.14 8.21
C TYR A 452 -6.18 -18.85 6.71
N ALA A 453 -6.02 -17.59 6.28
CA ALA A 453 -6.06 -17.19 4.88
C ALA A 453 -5.03 -17.96 4.04
N THR A 454 -3.79 -18.03 4.53
CA THR A 454 -2.70 -18.78 3.90
C THR A 454 -3.05 -20.27 3.78
N SER A 455 -3.59 -20.88 4.83
CA SER A 455 -4.03 -22.30 4.79
C SER A 455 -5.15 -22.56 3.78
N ARG A 456 -5.95 -21.53 3.46
CA ARG A 456 -7.01 -21.55 2.43
C ARG A 456 -6.52 -21.08 1.06
N ARG A 457 -5.24 -20.75 0.91
CA ARG A 457 -4.63 -20.16 -0.30
C ARG A 457 -5.31 -18.85 -0.73
N VAL A 458 -5.71 -18.04 0.24
CA VAL A 458 -6.28 -16.71 0.05
C VAL A 458 -5.24 -15.68 0.47
N ILE A 459 -4.89 -14.79 -0.45
CA ILE A 459 -4.06 -13.62 -0.23
C ILE A 459 -4.85 -12.64 0.64
N LEU A 460 -4.32 -12.25 1.80
CA LEU A 460 -4.89 -11.16 2.58
C LEU A 460 -4.21 -9.85 2.19
N LYS A 461 -4.97 -8.94 1.57
CA LYS A 461 -4.47 -7.67 1.05
C LYS A 461 -4.89 -6.51 1.96
N GLY A 462 -3.90 -5.86 2.58
CA GLY A 462 -4.10 -4.67 3.41
C GLY A 462 -4.18 -3.38 2.59
N ASP A 463 -4.36 -2.26 3.30
CA ASP A 463 -4.36 -0.91 2.76
C ASP A 463 -3.58 0.02 3.71
N ILE A 464 -2.66 0.81 3.16
CA ILE A 464 -1.80 1.71 3.90
C ILE A 464 -2.21 3.15 3.62
N PRO A 465 -2.79 3.87 4.59
CA PRO A 465 -3.04 5.31 4.47
C PRO A 465 -1.77 6.10 4.19
N ILE A 466 -1.83 7.09 3.29
CA ILE A 466 -0.68 7.99 3.07
C ILE A 466 -0.39 8.87 4.28
N GLY A 467 -1.38 9.20 5.11
CA GLY A 467 -1.24 10.10 6.26
C GLY A 467 -1.42 9.43 7.61
N VAL A 468 -1.27 10.24 8.66
CA VAL A 468 -1.62 9.91 10.06
C VAL A 468 -2.36 11.10 10.68
N ASN A 469 -3.14 10.86 11.72
CA ASN A 469 -3.82 11.94 12.43
C ASN A 469 -2.80 12.91 13.04
N ARG A 470 -3.04 14.22 12.88
CA ARG A 470 -2.19 15.31 13.41
C ARG A 470 -1.92 15.22 14.89
N TYR A 471 -2.90 14.76 15.66
CA TYR A 471 -2.81 14.63 17.11
C TYR A 471 -2.51 13.20 17.54
N GLY A 472 -2.21 12.30 16.60
CA GLY A 472 -1.95 10.89 16.87
C GLY A 472 -0.62 10.62 17.59
N CYS A 473 -0.48 9.40 18.10
CA CYS A 473 0.69 8.90 18.80
C CYS A 473 1.97 9.02 17.95
N ASP A 474 1.92 8.71 16.65
CA ASP A 474 3.13 8.76 15.81
C ASP A 474 3.71 10.18 15.71
N VAL A 475 2.84 11.19 15.64
CA VAL A 475 3.23 12.61 15.62
C VAL A 475 3.73 13.06 16.98
N TRP A 476 3.09 12.61 18.06
CA TRP A 476 3.52 12.88 19.44
C TRP A 476 4.89 12.26 19.77
N THR A 477 5.17 11.07 19.23
CA THR A 477 6.42 10.34 19.50
C THR A 477 7.58 10.84 18.63
N GLU A 478 7.35 11.08 17.34
CA GLU A 478 8.43 11.45 16.40
C GLU A 478 8.04 12.66 15.52
N PRO A 479 7.78 13.85 16.10
CA PRO A 479 7.28 15.01 15.37
C PRO A 479 8.22 15.50 14.26
N ARG A 480 9.53 15.20 14.36
CA ARG A 480 10.56 15.57 13.36
C ARG A 480 10.25 15.07 11.94
N TYR A 481 9.46 14.00 11.81
CA TYR A 481 9.09 13.41 10.53
C TYR A 481 7.93 14.12 9.83
N PHE A 482 7.33 15.14 10.45
CA PHE A 482 6.10 15.77 9.98
C PHE A 482 6.25 17.29 9.90
N ASN A 483 5.72 17.90 8.84
CA ASN A 483 5.55 19.35 8.77
C ASN A 483 4.16 19.70 9.31
N LEU A 484 4.12 20.28 10.51
CA LEU A 484 2.86 20.62 11.19
C LEU A 484 2.23 21.93 10.68
N ASN A 485 2.95 22.72 9.88
CA ASN A 485 2.45 23.98 9.30
C ASN A 485 1.67 23.78 7.99
N GLY A 486 1.67 22.56 7.45
CA GLY A 486 0.92 22.17 6.27
C GLY A 486 -0.15 21.11 6.58
N GLN A 487 -1.06 20.93 5.63
CA GLN A 487 -2.12 19.92 5.65
C GLN A 487 -2.10 19.18 4.31
N ALA A 488 -2.07 17.86 4.32
CA ALA A 488 -2.18 17.05 3.12
C ALA A 488 -3.62 17.08 2.58
N GLY A 489 -3.73 17.03 1.26
CA GLY A 489 -5.01 17.00 0.58
C GLY A 489 -4.88 16.57 -0.87
N ALA A 490 -5.90 16.92 -1.65
CA ALA A 490 -5.90 16.83 -3.10
C ALA A 490 -6.32 18.19 -3.70
N PRO A 491 -5.75 18.56 -4.85
CA PRO A 491 -6.23 19.73 -5.58
C PRO A 491 -7.68 19.48 -6.10
N PRO A 492 -8.39 20.52 -6.54
CA PRO A 492 -9.60 20.38 -7.33
C PRO A 492 -9.51 19.32 -8.42
N ASP A 493 -10.51 18.45 -8.47
CA ASP A 493 -10.62 17.35 -9.43
C ASP A 493 -12.09 17.02 -9.75
N GLY A 494 -12.32 15.94 -10.49
CA GLY A 494 -13.67 15.48 -10.84
C GLY A 494 -14.51 14.99 -9.66
N PHE A 495 -13.93 14.83 -8.46
CA PHE A 495 -14.64 14.44 -7.24
C PHE A 495 -14.96 15.64 -6.33
N SER A 496 -14.11 16.68 -6.32
CA SER A 496 -14.33 17.89 -5.52
C SER A 496 -13.83 19.15 -6.23
N ALA A 497 -14.74 20.08 -6.53
CA ALA A 497 -14.42 21.37 -7.14
C ALA A 497 -13.56 22.29 -6.25
N ASN A 498 -13.65 22.14 -4.93
CA ASN A 498 -12.86 22.91 -3.96
C ASN A 498 -11.57 22.20 -3.54
N GLY A 499 -11.25 21.06 -4.17
CA GLY A 499 -10.24 20.12 -3.70
C GLY A 499 -10.65 19.43 -2.40
N GLN A 500 -9.76 18.63 -1.85
CA GLN A 500 -10.00 17.89 -0.61
C GLN A 500 -8.94 18.27 0.41
N ASN A 501 -9.35 18.55 1.64
CA ASN A 501 -8.44 18.78 2.75
C ASN A 501 -8.58 17.63 3.75
N TRP A 502 -7.57 16.77 3.82
CA TRP A 502 -7.58 15.59 4.69
C TRP A 502 -7.13 15.93 6.12
N GLY A 503 -6.53 17.10 6.34
CA GLY A 503 -6.13 17.60 7.66
C GLY A 503 -4.86 16.95 8.25
N PHE A 504 -4.31 15.92 7.61
CA PHE A 504 -3.06 15.25 8.02
C PHE A 504 -1.85 16.18 7.86
N PRO A 505 -0.82 16.10 8.69
CA PRO A 505 0.43 16.78 8.41
C PRO A 505 1.12 16.17 7.17
N THR A 506 1.92 16.97 6.45
CA THR A 506 2.77 16.45 5.38
C THR A 506 4.06 15.85 5.95
N TYR A 507 4.75 15.02 5.19
CA TYR A 507 6.01 14.43 5.64
C TYR A 507 7.20 15.37 5.47
N ASN A 508 8.08 15.39 6.47
CA ASN A 508 9.42 15.92 6.35
C ASN A 508 10.34 14.87 5.71
N TRP A 509 10.27 14.78 4.38
CA TRP A 509 11.06 13.82 3.62
C TRP A 509 12.58 14.01 3.78
N ASP A 510 13.05 15.23 4.03
CA ASP A 510 14.47 15.51 4.26
C ASP A 510 14.97 14.79 5.52
N GLU A 511 14.19 14.83 6.61
CA GLU A 511 14.52 14.10 7.85
C GLU A 511 14.35 12.58 7.71
N MET A 512 13.34 12.11 6.96
CA MET A 512 13.17 10.68 6.72
C MET A 512 14.29 10.09 5.88
N ILE A 513 14.75 10.79 4.84
CA ILE A 513 15.79 10.26 3.95
C ILE A 513 17.13 10.13 4.69
N LYS A 514 17.44 11.02 5.64
CA LYS A 514 18.68 10.99 6.45
C LYS A 514 18.89 9.70 7.22
N ASP A 515 17.82 9.03 7.66
CA ASP A 515 17.90 7.74 8.38
C ASP A 515 17.40 6.54 7.57
N GLY A 516 17.41 6.65 6.24
CA GLY A 516 17.04 5.54 5.36
C GLY A 516 15.53 5.28 5.26
N CYS A 517 14.70 6.29 5.56
CA CYS A 517 13.24 6.21 5.62
C CYS A 517 12.75 5.22 6.69
N ARG A 518 13.44 5.14 7.83
CA ARG A 518 13.20 4.13 8.89
C ARG A 518 11.75 4.08 9.37
N TRP A 519 11.08 5.23 9.49
CA TRP A 519 9.68 5.28 9.89
C TRP A 519 8.77 4.45 8.96
N TRP A 520 8.92 4.64 7.65
CA TRP A 520 8.19 3.88 6.65
C TRP A 520 8.62 2.42 6.58
N VAL A 521 9.92 2.13 6.67
CA VAL A 521 10.42 0.75 6.65
C VAL A 521 9.81 -0.06 7.81
N ARG A 522 9.80 0.48 9.03
CA ARG A 522 9.14 -0.17 10.20
C ARG A 522 7.65 -0.38 9.96
N ARG A 523 6.96 0.58 9.33
CA ARG A 523 5.54 0.48 8.96
C ARG A 523 5.26 -0.73 8.08
N PHE A 524 6.02 -0.88 6.97
CA PHE A 524 5.85 -2.01 6.05
C PHE A 524 6.18 -3.35 6.73
N GLN A 525 7.26 -3.39 7.50
CA GLN A 525 7.66 -4.61 8.22
C GLN A 525 6.61 -5.07 9.21
N ASN A 526 6.05 -4.16 10.02
CA ASN A 526 4.98 -4.51 10.94
C ASN A 526 3.76 -5.06 10.20
N MET A 527 3.38 -4.43 9.09
CA MET A 527 2.24 -4.88 8.29
C MET A 527 2.46 -6.26 7.67
N SER A 528 3.70 -6.62 7.31
CA SER A 528 4.04 -7.95 6.78
C SER A 528 3.80 -9.11 7.74
N ASN A 529 3.57 -8.83 9.03
CA ASN A 529 3.17 -9.85 10.00
C ASN A 529 1.73 -10.35 9.79
N TYR A 530 0.91 -9.61 9.03
CA TYR A 530 -0.53 -9.82 8.93
C TYR A 530 -1.05 -9.88 7.49
N PHE A 531 -0.28 -9.45 6.49
CA PHE A 531 -0.73 -9.31 5.11
C PHE A 531 0.30 -9.84 4.12
N ASP A 532 -0.19 -10.24 2.94
CA ASP A 532 0.61 -10.79 1.85
C ASP A 532 0.78 -9.80 0.69
N ALA A 533 -0.11 -8.83 0.63
CA ALA A 533 -0.16 -7.77 -0.36
C ALA A 533 -0.69 -6.49 0.29
N TYR A 534 -0.43 -5.35 -0.33
CA TYR A 534 -0.97 -4.09 0.16
C TYR A 534 -1.29 -3.11 -0.96
N ARG A 535 -2.24 -2.22 -0.68
CA ARG A 535 -2.43 -0.96 -1.41
C ARG A 535 -1.63 0.12 -0.71
N ILE A 536 -0.81 0.87 -1.46
CA ILE A 536 -0.34 2.19 -1.05
C ILE A 536 -1.42 3.17 -1.47
N ASP A 537 -2.14 3.71 -0.49
CA ASP A 537 -3.06 4.82 -0.70
C ASP A 537 -2.28 6.03 -1.21
N HIS A 538 -2.80 6.70 -2.23
CA HIS A 538 -2.24 7.91 -2.81
C HIS A 538 -0.72 7.82 -3.05
N VAL A 539 -0.26 6.87 -3.88
CA VAL A 539 1.18 6.65 -4.14
C VAL A 539 1.88 7.92 -4.66
N LEU A 540 1.10 8.84 -5.23
CA LEU A 540 1.57 10.14 -5.67
C LEU A 540 2.30 10.90 -4.56
N GLY A 541 1.92 10.73 -3.28
CA GLY A 541 2.56 11.36 -2.13
C GLY A 541 4.07 11.12 -1.98
N PHE A 542 4.61 10.07 -2.60
CA PHE A 542 6.06 9.81 -2.64
C PHE A 542 6.79 10.64 -3.70
N PHE A 543 6.08 11.04 -4.76
CA PHE A 543 6.54 11.96 -5.81
C PHE A 543 6.35 13.40 -5.35
N ARG A 544 5.13 13.72 -4.92
CA ARG A 544 4.64 15.03 -4.48
C ARG A 544 3.35 14.87 -3.71
N ILE A 545 3.11 15.69 -2.70
CA ILE A 545 1.81 15.78 -2.04
C ILE A 545 1.21 17.17 -2.23
N TRP A 546 -0.10 17.28 -2.30
CA TRP A 546 -0.76 18.58 -2.28
C TRP A 546 -0.79 19.09 -0.84
N GLU A 547 -0.04 20.15 -0.58
CA GLU A 547 0.13 20.76 0.73
C GLU A 547 -0.68 22.04 0.81
N ILE A 548 -1.64 22.05 1.72
CA ILE A 548 -2.58 23.14 1.98
C ILE A 548 -2.13 23.86 3.26
N PRO A 549 -2.01 25.20 3.26
CA PRO A 549 -1.70 25.95 4.48
C PRO A 549 -2.70 25.70 5.61
N VAL A 550 -2.25 25.64 6.87
CA VAL A 550 -3.13 25.37 8.04
C VAL A 550 -4.25 26.38 8.24
N HIS A 551 -4.10 27.60 7.73
CA HIS A 551 -5.12 28.64 7.77
C HIS A 551 -6.23 28.48 6.72
N SER A 552 -6.12 27.48 5.83
CA SER A 552 -7.10 27.18 4.78
C SER A 552 -8.03 26.03 5.19
N VAL A 553 -9.28 26.13 4.76
CA VAL A 553 -10.33 25.11 4.92
C VAL A 553 -10.40 24.24 3.66
N HIS A 554 -10.43 24.86 2.48
CA HIS A 554 -10.46 24.21 1.17
C HIS A 554 -9.05 23.93 0.61
N GLY A 555 -8.98 23.11 -0.44
CA GLY A 555 -7.73 22.74 -1.10
C GLY A 555 -7.19 23.76 -2.12
N LEU A 556 -7.93 24.81 -2.45
CA LEU A 556 -7.60 25.75 -3.54
C LEU A 556 -6.27 26.49 -3.39
N LEU A 557 -5.86 26.79 -2.16
CA LEU A 557 -4.64 27.54 -1.84
C LEU A 557 -3.43 26.64 -1.55
N GLY A 558 -3.48 25.37 -1.95
CA GLY A 558 -2.35 24.46 -1.79
C GLY A 558 -1.28 24.61 -2.88
N GLN A 559 -0.18 23.88 -2.69
CA GLN A 559 0.88 23.68 -3.68
C GLN A 559 1.31 22.21 -3.70
N PHE A 560 1.87 21.75 -4.82
CA PHE A 560 2.58 20.47 -4.82
C PHE A 560 3.91 20.61 -4.06
N ALA A 561 4.14 19.73 -3.09
CA ALA A 561 5.32 19.69 -2.26
C ALA A 561 6.01 18.31 -2.37
N PRO A 562 7.25 18.23 -2.90
CA PRO A 562 8.02 19.32 -3.49
C PRO A 562 7.56 19.65 -4.92
N ALA A 563 7.87 20.86 -5.40
CA ALA A 563 7.75 21.25 -6.81
C ALA A 563 8.77 22.35 -7.17
N LEU A 564 9.09 22.49 -8.45
CA LEU A 564 9.95 23.54 -8.97
C LEU A 564 9.16 24.85 -9.13
N GLY A 565 9.04 25.63 -8.05
CA GLY A 565 8.42 26.96 -8.08
C GLY A 565 9.04 27.89 -9.14
N MET A 566 8.25 28.85 -9.63
CA MET A 566 8.67 29.79 -10.67
C MET A 566 9.14 31.11 -10.05
N SER A 567 10.29 31.61 -10.48
CA SER A 567 10.71 32.98 -10.18
C SER A 567 9.91 34.00 -11.00
N ARG A 568 9.94 35.26 -10.57
CA ARG A 568 9.37 36.38 -11.33
C ARG A 568 9.92 36.41 -12.77
N GLU A 569 11.24 36.28 -12.92
CA GLU A 569 11.92 36.38 -14.21
C GLU A 569 11.52 35.24 -15.15
N GLU A 570 11.31 34.03 -14.62
CA GLU A 570 10.77 32.92 -15.41
C GLU A 570 9.36 33.21 -15.91
N ILE A 571 8.49 33.77 -15.07
CA ILE A 571 7.11 34.12 -15.43
C ILE A 571 7.10 35.23 -16.49
N GLU A 572 7.90 36.28 -16.31
CA GLU A 572 8.06 37.34 -17.30
C GLU A 572 8.66 36.79 -18.62
N GLY A 573 9.51 35.76 -18.54
CA GLY A 573 10.04 35.04 -19.71
C GLY A 573 8.97 34.35 -20.58
N TYR A 574 7.81 34.00 -20.01
CA TYR A 574 6.65 33.53 -20.78
C TYR A 574 5.90 34.67 -21.51
N GLY A 575 6.20 35.92 -21.16
CA GLY A 575 5.54 37.13 -21.68
C GLY A 575 4.45 37.69 -20.76
N LEU A 576 4.23 37.10 -19.57
CA LEU A 576 3.25 37.61 -18.61
C LEU A 576 3.91 38.70 -17.75
N HIS A 577 3.47 39.96 -17.92
CA HIS A 577 4.02 41.06 -17.14
C HIS A 577 3.68 40.92 -15.65
N TRP A 578 4.71 40.84 -14.79
CA TRP A 578 4.52 40.55 -13.37
C TRP A 578 3.84 41.70 -12.62
N GLN A 579 2.68 41.41 -12.04
CA GLN A 579 1.93 42.33 -11.18
C GLN A 579 1.65 41.64 -9.85
N GLU A 580 2.59 41.80 -8.91
CA GLU A 580 2.63 40.98 -7.70
C GLU A 580 1.36 41.07 -6.84
N GLU A 581 0.90 42.28 -6.54
CA GLU A 581 -0.32 42.52 -5.75
C GLU A 581 -1.55 41.90 -6.46
N LEU A 582 -1.68 42.14 -7.77
CA LEU A 582 -2.79 41.62 -8.58
C LEU A 582 -2.82 40.08 -8.63
N PHE A 583 -1.65 39.45 -8.69
CA PHE A 583 -1.53 38.02 -8.94
C PHE A 583 -1.51 37.17 -7.68
N THR A 584 -1.09 37.73 -6.54
CA THR A 584 -0.89 36.97 -5.29
C THR A 584 -1.82 37.37 -4.15
N GLU A 585 -2.56 38.47 -4.27
CA GLU A 585 -3.58 38.86 -3.30
C GLU A 585 -5.00 38.58 -3.83
N PRO A 586 -5.98 38.34 -2.94
CA PRO A 586 -7.39 38.16 -3.31
C PRO A 586 -7.92 39.24 -4.25
N PHE A 587 -8.47 38.82 -5.39
CA PHE A 587 -9.10 39.72 -6.35
C PHE A 587 -10.52 40.10 -5.91
N ILE A 588 -10.64 41.17 -5.13
CA ILE A 588 -11.94 41.63 -4.61
C ILE A 588 -12.30 42.98 -5.23
N THR A 589 -13.37 43.00 -6.03
CA THR A 589 -13.92 44.19 -6.71
C THR A 589 -15.44 44.26 -6.56
N ASP A 590 -16.05 45.43 -6.79
CA ASP A 590 -17.50 45.61 -6.63
C ASP A 590 -18.33 44.61 -7.47
N TRP A 591 -17.95 44.39 -8.74
CA TRP A 591 -18.68 43.46 -9.61
C TRP A 591 -18.58 41.99 -9.18
N VAL A 592 -17.47 41.61 -8.52
CA VAL A 592 -17.31 40.27 -7.91
C VAL A 592 -18.23 40.14 -6.70
N LEU A 593 -18.27 41.16 -5.84
CA LEU A 593 -19.14 41.17 -4.66
C LEU A 593 -20.62 41.04 -5.05
N ASP A 594 -21.06 41.80 -6.05
CA ASP A 594 -22.45 41.77 -6.53
C ASP A 594 -22.82 40.40 -7.13
N ARG A 595 -21.89 39.75 -7.83
CA ARG A 595 -22.12 38.41 -8.41
C ARG A 595 -22.18 37.31 -7.35
N ILE A 596 -21.28 37.33 -6.37
CA ILE A 596 -21.19 36.29 -5.32
C ILE A 596 -22.31 36.45 -4.30
N PHE A 597 -22.52 37.66 -3.79
CA PHE A 597 -23.37 37.90 -2.61
C PHE A 597 -24.74 38.50 -2.92
N LYS A 598 -24.96 39.04 -4.13
CA LYS A 598 -26.23 39.63 -4.57
C LYS A 598 -26.79 40.60 -3.51
N GLU A 599 -27.96 40.31 -2.95
CA GLU A 599 -28.61 41.14 -1.91
C GLU A 599 -27.79 41.33 -0.62
N HIS A 600 -26.74 40.53 -0.40
CA HIS A 600 -25.87 40.61 0.77
C HIS A 600 -24.56 41.37 0.52
N ALA A 601 -24.33 41.89 -0.70
CA ALA A 601 -23.05 42.53 -1.06
C ALA A 601 -22.69 43.73 -0.16
N ASP A 602 -23.66 44.58 0.17
CA ASP A 602 -23.43 45.74 1.06
C ASP A 602 -23.10 45.33 2.50
N GLU A 603 -23.73 44.28 3.02
CA GLU A 603 -23.41 43.71 4.33
C GLU A 603 -21.96 43.20 4.34
N VAL A 604 -21.56 42.51 3.27
CA VAL A 604 -20.21 41.99 3.14
C VAL A 604 -19.17 43.10 3.07
N ARG A 605 -19.42 44.12 2.23
CA ARG A 605 -18.54 45.27 2.04
C ARG A 605 -18.27 46.00 3.35
N ASN A 606 -19.30 46.24 4.15
CA ASN A 606 -19.19 47.02 5.38
C ASN A 606 -18.56 46.21 6.53
N THR A 607 -18.85 44.91 6.59
CA THR A 607 -18.52 44.07 7.75
C THR A 607 -17.16 43.39 7.62
N TYR A 608 -16.84 42.82 6.45
CA TYR A 608 -15.68 41.92 6.30
C TYR A 608 -14.53 42.52 5.50
N LEU A 609 -14.75 43.63 4.79
CA LEU A 609 -13.79 44.20 3.84
C LEU A 609 -13.28 45.59 4.26
N ILE A 610 -12.14 45.97 3.68
CA ILE A 610 -11.51 47.29 3.74
C ILE A 610 -11.36 47.78 2.30
N HIS A 611 -11.86 48.98 2.00
CA HIS A 611 -11.65 49.63 0.71
C HIS A 611 -10.18 50.02 0.54
N LYS A 612 -9.58 49.67 -0.60
CA LYS A 612 -8.18 50.01 -0.93
C LYS A 612 -8.12 51.25 -1.82
N TRP A 613 -8.46 51.11 -3.10
CA TRP A 613 -8.43 52.17 -4.11
C TRP A 613 -9.37 51.80 -5.26
N GLY A 614 -9.93 52.78 -5.96
CA GLY A 614 -10.88 52.51 -7.05
C GLY A 614 -12.06 51.66 -6.57
N ASP A 615 -12.30 50.53 -7.22
CA ASP A 615 -13.28 49.51 -6.87
C ASP A 615 -12.67 48.31 -6.11
N ARG A 616 -11.41 48.40 -5.66
CA ARG A 616 -10.68 47.31 -4.98
C ARG A 616 -10.88 47.29 -3.47
N TYR A 617 -10.95 46.07 -2.94
CA TYR A 617 -11.04 45.79 -1.51
C TYR A 617 -9.98 44.77 -1.06
N SER A 618 -9.73 44.71 0.24
CA SER A 618 -9.04 43.61 0.90
C SER A 618 -9.86 43.09 2.07
N MET A 619 -9.61 41.86 2.48
CA MET A 619 -10.20 41.29 3.70
C MET A 619 -9.73 42.10 4.93
N ARG A 620 -10.60 42.28 5.92
CA ARG A 620 -10.20 42.74 7.26
C ARG A 620 -9.36 41.65 7.95
N ALA A 621 -8.45 42.07 8.83
CA ALA A 621 -7.50 41.17 9.49
C ALA A 621 -8.17 40.07 10.33
N GLU A 622 -9.40 40.31 10.81
CA GLU A 622 -10.20 39.35 11.56
C GLU A 622 -10.79 38.24 10.68
N TYR A 623 -10.76 38.38 9.35
CA TYR A 623 -11.41 37.48 8.37
C TYR A 623 -10.52 37.13 7.18
N ASP A 624 -9.23 37.49 7.20
CA ASP A 624 -8.29 37.35 6.08
C ASP A 624 -7.85 35.91 5.77
N THR A 625 -8.31 34.92 6.54
CA THR A 625 -8.10 33.48 6.26
C THR A 625 -9.39 32.70 6.40
N GLN A 626 -9.46 31.56 5.70
CA GLN A 626 -10.64 30.71 5.76
C GLN A 626 -10.88 30.17 7.18
N ARG A 627 -9.85 29.83 7.95
CA ARG A 627 -10.04 29.40 9.35
C ARG A 627 -10.58 30.51 10.26
N LYS A 628 -10.19 31.76 10.03
CA LYS A 628 -10.75 32.90 10.78
C LYS A 628 -12.23 33.13 10.43
N VAL A 629 -12.59 33.00 9.15
CA VAL A 629 -13.99 33.02 8.71
C VAL A 629 -14.77 31.83 9.31
N GLU A 630 -14.22 30.62 9.27
CA GLU A 630 -14.83 29.43 9.89
C GLU A 630 -15.17 29.66 11.36
N ALA A 631 -14.21 30.16 12.13
CA ALA A 631 -14.39 30.48 13.55
C ALA A 631 -15.43 31.59 13.78
N ALA A 632 -15.48 32.61 12.93
CA ALA A 632 -16.45 33.70 13.06
C ALA A 632 -17.90 33.27 12.79
N PHE A 633 -18.08 32.17 12.05
CA PHE A 633 -19.37 31.58 11.70
C PHE A 633 -19.70 30.33 12.52
N GLU A 634 -18.91 30.00 13.55
CA GLU A 634 -19.16 28.83 14.40
C GLU A 634 -20.56 28.90 15.05
N GLY A 635 -21.36 27.85 14.88
CA GLY A 635 -22.74 27.77 15.36
C GLY A 635 -23.75 28.62 14.57
N ARG A 636 -23.37 29.18 13.41
CA ARG A 636 -24.25 29.93 12.50
C ARG A 636 -24.51 29.13 11.24
N ASP A 637 -25.64 28.44 11.22
CA ASP A 637 -25.95 27.43 10.21
C ASP A 637 -27.18 27.76 9.34
N THR A 638 -27.59 29.03 9.26
CA THR A 638 -28.67 29.40 8.33
C THR A 638 -28.18 29.39 6.88
N GLU A 639 -29.09 29.26 5.90
CA GLU A 639 -28.73 29.31 4.47
C GLU A 639 -27.96 30.59 4.12
N LYS A 640 -28.35 31.73 4.72
CA LYS A 640 -27.65 33.01 4.57
C LYS A 640 -26.24 32.93 5.13
N ASP A 641 -26.07 32.41 6.35
CA ASP A 641 -24.76 32.32 7.00
C ASP A 641 -23.80 31.44 6.18
N ILE A 642 -24.29 30.30 5.69
CA ILE A 642 -23.55 29.38 4.83
C ILE A 642 -23.17 30.09 3.52
N TRP A 643 -24.10 30.79 2.86
CA TRP A 643 -23.81 31.52 1.63
C TRP A 643 -22.73 32.60 1.85
N ILE A 644 -22.87 33.45 2.88
CA ILE A 644 -21.86 34.48 3.15
C ILE A 644 -20.51 33.83 3.48
N ARG A 645 -20.46 32.83 4.35
CA ARG A 645 -19.23 32.12 4.72
C ARG A 645 -18.52 31.54 3.49
N ASP A 646 -19.25 30.79 2.66
CA ASP A 646 -18.67 30.12 1.49
C ASP A 646 -18.27 31.14 0.40
N GLY A 647 -19.02 32.24 0.28
CA GLY A 647 -18.63 33.38 -0.57
C GLY A 647 -17.34 34.06 -0.08
N LEU A 648 -17.16 34.25 1.23
CA LEU A 648 -15.92 34.77 1.81
C LEU A 648 -14.74 33.81 1.57
N TYR A 649 -14.96 32.49 1.67
CA TYR A 649 -13.95 31.50 1.29
C TYR A 649 -13.53 31.60 -0.17
N ALA A 650 -14.49 31.85 -1.08
CA ALA A 650 -14.23 32.05 -2.50
C ALA A 650 -13.40 33.32 -2.74
N LEU A 651 -13.75 34.45 -2.09
CA LEU A 651 -12.96 35.69 -2.17
C LEU A 651 -11.50 35.46 -1.74
N ILE A 652 -11.27 34.83 -0.58
CA ILE A 652 -9.93 34.55 -0.06
C ILE A 652 -9.11 33.69 -1.03
N SER A 653 -9.77 32.82 -1.80
CA SER A 653 -9.11 31.89 -2.72
C SER A 653 -8.84 32.50 -4.10
N ASP A 654 -9.40 33.66 -4.43
CA ASP A 654 -9.36 34.28 -5.77
C ASP A 654 -8.01 34.93 -6.09
N VAL A 655 -6.97 34.10 -6.22
CA VAL A 655 -5.59 34.48 -6.57
C VAL A 655 -5.12 33.75 -7.82
N LEU A 656 -4.26 34.39 -8.62
CA LEU A 656 -3.68 33.81 -9.84
C LEU A 656 -2.50 32.88 -9.54
N PHE A 657 -1.67 33.26 -8.57
CA PHE A 657 -0.50 32.52 -8.10
C PHE A 657 -0.50 32.40 -6.58
N VAL A 658 -0.08 31.24 -6.08
CA VAL A 658 0.21 30.98 -4.68
C VAL A 658 1.72 31.16 -4.46
N ARG A 659 2.13 31.78 -3.35
CA ARG A 659 3.56 31.90 -2.98
C ARG A 659 4.07 30.58 -2.43
N ASP A 660 5.30 30.21 -2.79
CA ASP A 660 5.94 29.02 -2.23
C ASP A 660 6.16 29.18 -0.71
N HIS A 661 5.84 28.14 0.05
CA HIS A 661 5.93 28.21 1.51
C HIS A 661 7.37 28.19 2.05
N LYS A 662 8.38 27.78 1.25
CA LYS A 662 9.81 27.77 1.64
C LYS A 662 10.56 28.99 1.09
N ASP A 663 10.20 29.50 -0.08
CA ASP A 663 10.84 30.65 -0.73
C ASP A 663 9.81 31.68 -1.21
N PRO A 664 9.67 32.84 -0.51
CA PRO A 664 8.66 33.85 -0.86
C PRO A 664 8.87 34.52 -2.23
N ASN A 665 10.03 34.31 -2.88
CA ASN A 665 10.31 34.80 -4.23
C ASN A 665 9.95 33.78 -5.33
N ARG A 666 9.35 32.66 -4.95
CA ARG A 666 8.87 31.61 -5.86
C ARG A 666 7.34 31.55 -5.83
N PHE A 667 6.77 31.23 -6.97
CA PHE A 667 5.32 31.23 -7.19
C PHE A 667 4.86 29.96 -7.89
N HIS A 668 3.65 29.54 -7.57
CA HIS A 668 2.96 28.41 -8.19
C HIS A 668 1.66 28.91 -8.81
N PRO A 669 1.36 28.59 -10.08
CA PRO A 669 0.06 28.91 -10.66
C PRO A 669 -1.04 28.21 -9.86
N ARG A 670 -2.11 28.95 -9.52
CA ARG A 670 -3.22 28.37 -8.77
C ARG A 670 -3.98 27.39 -9.68
N ILE A 671 -4.20 26.18 -9.19
CA ILE A 671 -4.88 25.15 -9.97
C ILE A 671 -6.34 25.54 -10.22
N THR A 672 -6.86 25.24 -11.41
CA THR A 672 -8.25 25.56 -11.86
C THR A 672 -8.66 27.03 -11.81
N VAL A 673 -7.72 27.98 -11.70
CA VAL A 673 -8.02 29.42 -11.68
C VAL A 673 -8.75 29.93 -12.93
N GLN A 674 -8.73 29.17 -14.03
CA GLN A 674 -9.46 29.47 -15.25
C GLN A 674 -10.98 29.62 -15.05
N MET A 675 -11.52 29.13 -13.93
CA MET A 675 -12.93 29.23 -13.56
C MET A 675 -13.25 30.42 -12.63
N ASP A 676 -12.26 31.25 -12.29
CA ASP A 676 -12.38 32.27 -11.25
C ASP A 676 -12.22 33.70 -11.79
N PHE A 677 -12.65 34.67 -10.98
CA PHE A 677 -12.81 36.05 -11.42
C PHE A 677 -11.48 36.76 -11.69
N ILE A 678 -10.41 36.43 -10.97
CA ILE A 678 -9.07 36.95 -11.29
C ILE A 678 -8.66 36.59 -12.72
N TYR A 679 -8.93 35.36 -13.17
CA TYR A 679 -8.62 34.95 -14.54
C TYR A 679 -9.57 35.60 -15.54
N GLU A 680 -10.87 35.74 -15.22
CA GLU A 680 -11.84 36.48 -16.05
C GLU A 680 -11.34 37.91 -16.34
N SER A 681 -10.72 38.55 -15.35
CA SER A 681 -10.20 39.92 -15.44
C SER A 681 -8.98 40.10 -16.36
N LEU A 682 -8.28 39.02 -16.73
CA LEU A 682 -7.11 39.08 -17.60
C LEU A 682 -7.50 39.40 -19.05
N TYR A 683 -6.62 40.10 -19.76
CA TYR A 683 -6.72 40.25 -21.21
C TYR A 683 -6.57 38.90 -21.92
N ASP A 684 -7.18 38.75 -23.10
CA ASP A 684 -7.14 37.48 -23.85
C ASP A 684 -5.71 37.03 -24.20
N SER A 685 -4.79 37.97 -24.43
CA SER A 685 -3.37 37.68 -24.61
C SER A 685 -2.74 37.05 -23.36
N ASP A 686 -3.04 37.61 -22.19
CA ASP A 686 -2.48 37.16 -20.91
C ASP A 686 -3.09 35.82 -20.50
N LYS A 687 -4.37 35.59 -20.78
CA LYS A 687 -5.04 34.29 -20.64
C LYS A 687 -4.32 33.20 -21.44
N ALA A 688 -3.99 33.48 -22.71
CA ALA A 688 -3.28 32.54 -23.57
C ALA A 688 -1.85 32.25 -23.07
N ILE A 689 -1.15 33.27 -22.57
CA ILE A 689 0.18 33.13 -21.97
C ILE A 689 0.12 32.32 -20.68
N PHE A 690 -0.80 32.66 -19.78
CA PHE A 690 -1.00 31.96 -18.51
C PHE A 690 -1.32 30.49 -18.74
N ASN A 691 -2.21 30.14 -19.67
CA ASN A 691 -2.53 28.74 -19.96
C ASN A 691 -1.34 27.95 -20.49
N ARG A 692 -0.45 28.58 -21.27
CA ARG A 692 0.80 27.94 -21.72
C ARG A 692 1.72 27.64 -20.55
N LEU A 693 1.91 28.63 -19.67
CA LEU A 693 2.70 28.50 -18.44
C LEU A 693 2.10 27.42 -17.52
N TYR A 694 0.80 27.48 -17.28
CA TYR A 694 0.05 26.52 -16.47
C TYR A 694 0.25 25.08 -16.95
N ASN A 695 0.10 24.87 -18.26
CA ASN A 695 0.26 23.54 -18.85
C ASN A 695 1.70 23.04 -18.77
N ASP A 696 2.70 23.90 -18.97
CA ASP A 696 4.10 23.53 -18.78
C ASP A 696 4.38 23.16 -17.32
N TYR A 697 3.92 23.98 -16.38
CA TYR A 697 4.15 23.81 -14.94
C TYR A 697 3.61 22.46 -14.41
N PHE A 698 2.34 22.15 -14.69
CA PHE A 698 1.68 20.97 -14.13
C PHE A 698 1.99 19.66 -14.89
N TYR A 699 2.27 19.71 -16.18
CA TYR A 699 2.36 18.50 -17.02
C TYR A 699 3.75 18.24 -17.64
N ARG A 700 4.73 19.14 -17.49
CA ARG A 700 6.06 18.97 -18.10
C ARG A 700 7.21 19.27 -17.16
N ARG A 701 7.28 20.51 -16.63
CA ARG A 701 8.42 21.06 -15.87
C ARG A 701 8.92 20.14 -14.77
N ASN A 702 8.00 19.49 -14.06
CA ASN A 702 8.30 18.76 -12.84
C ASN A 702 8.51 17.25 -13.02
N ASN A 703 8.25 16.67 -14.20
CA ASN A 703 8.25 15.20 -14.38
C ASN A 703 9.59 14.55 -14.00
N GLN A 704 10.71 15.09 -14.48
CA GLN A 704 12.03 14.54 -14.14
C GLN A 704 12.40 14.74 -12.67
N PHE A 705 11.99 15.87 -12.09
CA PHE A 705 12.23 16.17 -10.68
C PHE A 705 11.45 15.21 -9.78
N TRP A 706 10.16 15.02 -10.04
CA TRP A 706 9.32 14.09 -9.28
C TRP A 706 9.72 12.62 -9.44
N TYR A 707 10.22 12.22 -10.62
CA TYR A 707 10.87 10.92 -10.80
C TYR A 707 12.02 10.74 -9.80
N GLN A 708 12.94 11.70 -9.73
CA GLN A 708 14.09 11.64 -8.82
C GLN A 708 13.65 11.64 -7.36
N GLU A 709 12.64 12.43 -6.99
CA GLU A 709 12.09 12.46 -5.64
C GLU A 709 11.50 11.12 -5.21
N ALA A 710 10.76 10.45 -6.10
CA ALA A 710 10.21 9.13 -5.85
C ALA A 710 11.30 8.06 -5.71
N MET A 711 12.33 8.10 -6.57
CA MET A 711 13.44 7.13 -6.56
C MET A 711 14.35 7.24 -5.33
N LYS A 712 14.34 8.37 -4.61
CA LYS A 712 15.00 8.47 -3.29
C LYS A 712 14.32 7.63 -2.19
N LYS A 713 13.03 7.32 -2.39
CA LYS A 713 12.11 6.82 -1.35
C LYS A 713 11.60 5.42 -1.69
N LEU A 714 10.83 5.28 -2.77
CA LEU A 714 10.08 4.06 -3.10
C LEU A 714 10.94 2.79 -3.17
N PRO A 715 12.16 2.79 -3.75
CA PRO A 715 12.99 1.57 -3.81
C PRO A 715 13.27 0.98 -2.43
N LYS A 716 13.50 1.81 -1.40
CA LYS A 716 13.74 1.35 -0.02
C LYS A 716 12.49 0.71 0.57
N LEU A 717 11.32 1.24 0.24
CA LEU A 717 10.04 0.85 0.81
C LEU A 717 9.50 -0.44 0.18
N VAL A 718 9.51 -0.53 -1.15
CA VAL A 718 9.04 -1.72 -1.86
C VAL A 718 9.93 -2.93 -1.59
N ASN A 719 11.22 -2.71 -1.30
CA ASN A 719 12.16 -3.77 -0.95
C ASN A 719 12.17 -4.13 0.54
N ALA A 720 11.41 -3.42 1.39
CA ALA A 720 11.41 -3.66 2.84
C ALA A 720 10.78 -5.01 3.22
N THR A 721 9.90 -5.57 2.36
CA THR A 721 9.17 -6.81 2.60
C THR A 721 8.97 -7.60 1.32
N ARG A 722 8.51 -8.85 1.44
CA ARG A 722 8.09 -9.69 0.30
C ARG A 722 6.61 -9.54 -0.05
N MET A 723 5.89 -8.57 0.53
CA MET A 723 4.48 -8.40 0.17
C MET A 723 4.32 -7.87 -1.27
N LEU A 724 3.24 -8.25 -1.93
CA LEU A 724 2.92 -7.73 -3.26
C LEU A 724 2.46 -6.26 -3.19
N VAL A 725 3.17 -5.39 -3.93
CA VAL A 725 2.94 -3.94 -3.92
C VAL A 725 1.90 -3.57 -4.98
N CYS A 726 0.80 -2.97 -4.53
CA CYS A 726 -0.19 -2.34 -5.39
C CYS A 726 -0.24 -0.85 -5.05
N ALA A 727 -0.26 0.01 -6.05
CA ALA A 727 -0.46 1.44 -5.84
C ALA A 727 -1.88 1.84 -6.20
N GLU A 728 -2.43 2.79 -5.46
CA GLU A 728 -3.46 3.65 -6.02
C GLU A 728 -2.80 4.88 -6.62
N ASP A 729 -2.87 4.95 -7.94
CA ASP A 729 -2.29 5.96 -8.81
C ASP A 729 -3.37 6.67 -9.63
N LEU A 730 -4.40 7.20 -8.95
CA LEU A 730 -5.48 7.98 -9.55
C LEU A 730 -5.27 9.49 -9.39
N GLY A 731 -6.15 10.28 -9.99
CA GLY A 731 -6.16 11.74 -9.91
C GLY A 731 -5.24 12.40 -10.94
N MET A 732 -4.58 13.50 -10.55
CA MET A 732 -3.65 14.23 -11.43
C MET A 732 -2.28 13.54 -11.46
N VAL A 733 -2.18 12.47 -12.27
CA VAL A 733 -1.00 11.62 -12.37
C VAL A 733 0.04 12.21 -13.35
N PRO A 734 1.26 12.57 -12.90
CA PRO A 734 2.32 12.98 -13.81
C PRO A 734 2.90 11.80 -14.60
N ASP A 735 3.38 12.05 -15.82
CA ASP A 735 3.89 11.00 -16.74
C ASP A 735 4.98 10.13 -16.10
N CYS A 736 5.78 10.70 -15.20
CA CYS A 736 6.86 10.00 -14.52
C CYS A 736 6.40 8.86 -13.60
N VAL A 737 5.14 8.85 -13.16
CA VAL A 737 4.61 7.79 -12.30
C VAL A 737 4.68 6.46 -13.03
N ALA A 738 4.23 6.40 -14.28
CA ALA A 738 4.27 5.17 -15.07
C ALA A 738 5.71 4.62 -15.22
N TRP A 739 6.72 5.50 -15.30
CA TRP A 739 8.13 5.10 -15.39
C TRP A 739 8.58 4.39 -14.11
N VAL A 740 8.36 5.02 -12.95
CA VAL A 740 8.74 4.47 -11.64
C VAL A 740 7.98 3.18 -11.34
N MET A 741 6.69 3.13 -11.64
CA MET A 741 5.86 1.94 -11.44
C MET A 741 6.37 0.74 -12.27
N ASN A 742 6.78 0.97 -13.52
CA ASN A 742 7.38 -0.07 -14.37
C ASN A 742 8.79 -0.47 -13.95
N GLU A 743 9.60 0.47 -13.47
CA GLU A 743 10.97 0.22 -12.99
C GLU A 743 10.94 -0.62 -11.70
N LEU A 744 10.05 -0.27 -10.77
CA LEU A 744 9.89 -0.94 -9.47
C LEU A 744 8.90 -2.13 -9.50
N LYS A 745 8.34 -2.45 -10.66
CA LYS A 745 7.38 -3.55 -10.89
C LYS A 745 6.13 -3.48 -9.99
N ILE A 746 5.68 -2.28 -9.66
CA ILE A 746 4.49 -2.05 -8.82
C ILE A 746 3.22 -2.20 -9.66
N LEU A 747 2.17 -2.81 -9.10
CA LEU A 747 0.89 -2.93 -9.78
C LEU A 747 0.15 -1.58 -9.77
N SER A 748 -0.25 -1.11 -10.95
CA SER A 748 -1.11 0.07 -11.13
C SER A 748 -2.59 -0.27 -10.90
N LEU A 749 -3.43 0.69 -10.51
CA LEU A 749 -4.87 0.51 -10.34
C LEU A 749 -5.63 0.95 -11.60
N GLU A 750 -6.40 0.05 -12.21
CA GLU A 750 -7.18 0.33 -13.42
C GLU A 750 -8.67 0.38 -13.13
N ILE A 751 -9.29 1.52 -13.44
CA ILE A 751 -10.71 1.78 -13.25
C ILE A 751 -11.32 2.18 -14.60
N GLN A 752 -12.26 1.38 -15.09
CA GLN A 752 -12.79 1.58 -16.45
C GLN A 752 -13.52 2.92 -16.61
N SER A 753 -14.22 3.37 -15.58
CA SER A 753 -14.94 4.65 -15.57
C SER A 753 -14.01 5.86 -15.38
N MET A 754 -12.73 5.65 -15.02
CA MET A 754 -11.76 6.72 -14.80
C MET A 754 -10.43 6.36 -15.49
N PRO A 755 -10.39 6.39 -16.84
CA PRO A 755 -9.18 6.03 -17.58
C PRO A 755 -8.05 7.04 -17.34
N LYS A 756 -6.81 6.54 -17.33
CA LYS A 756 -5.61 7.39 -17.24
C LYS A 756 -5.33 8.17 -18.54
N ASP A 757 -5.81 7.68 -19.68
CA ASP A 757 -5.69 8.38 -20.96
C ASP A 757 -6.82 9.42 -21.08
N PRO A 758 -6.50 10.73 -21.06
CA PRO A 758 -7.52 11.78 -21.13
C PRO A 758 -8.23 11.86 -22.49
N LYS A 759 -7.80 11.10 -23.49
CA LYS A 759 -8.43 11.07 -24.83
C LYS A 759 -9.64 10.14 -24.91
N VAL A 760 -9.85 9.29 -23.91
CA VAL A 760 -10.97 8.34 -23.89
C VAL A 760 -11.87 8.60 -22.70
N THR A 761 -13.17 8.37 -22.88
CA THR A 761 -14.17 8.51 -21.81
C THR A 761 -14.19 7.30 -20.88
N PHE A 762 -13.91 6.11 -21.43
CA PHE A 762 -13.83 4.84 -20.71
C PHE A 762 -12.56 4.09 -21.07
N GLY A 763 -11.97 3.41 -20.08
CA GLY A 763 -10.87 2.49 -20.31
C GLY A 763 -11.29 1.27 -21.13
N HIS A 764 -10.39 0.77 -21.97
CA HIS A 764 -10.58 -0.51 -22.66
C HIS A 764 -9.94 -1.62 -21.84
N LEU A 765 -10.76 -2.47 -21.21
CA LEU A 765 -10.30 -3.52 -20.30
C LEU A 765 -9.26 -4.47 -20.93
N GLY A 766 -9.36 -4.76 -22.22
CA GLY A 766 -8.39 -5.60 -22.94
C GLY A 766 -7.00 -4.98 -23.11
N ALA A 767 -6.88 -3.65 -22.92
CA ALA A 767 -5.62 -2.92 -23.00
C ALA A 767 -4.97 -2.67 -21.62
N ASN A 768 -5.59 -3.14 -20.53
CA ASN A 768 -5.00 -3.02 -19.19
C ASN A 768 -3.59 -3.66 -19.18
N PRO A 769 -2.59 -3.04 -18.53
CA PRO A 769 -1.30 -3.68 -18.36
C PRO A 769 -1.43 -4.91 -17.47
N TYR A 770 -0.69 -5.99 -17.74
CA TYR A 770 -0.76 -7.20 -16.91
C TYR A 770 -0.42 -6.92 -15.43
N ARG A 771 0.61 -6.09 -15.16
CA ARG A 771 0.95 -5.63 -13.79
C ARG A 771 -0.02 -4.55 -13.31
N SER A 772 -1.28 -4.93 -13.11
CA SER A 772 -2.30 -4.06 -12.57
C SER A 772 -3.37 -4.78 -11.75
N VAL A 773 -4.14 -3.97 -11.03
CA VAL A 773 -5.37 -4.32 -10.34
C VAL A 773 -6.53 -3.72 -11.12
N SER A 774 -7.34 -4.55 -11.78
CA SER A 774 -8.61 -4.12 -12.36
C SER A 774 -9.68 -4.06 -11.27
N THR A 775 -10.41 -2.97 -11.21
CA THR A 775 -11.60 -2.84 -10.36
C THR A 775 -12.68 -2.01 -11.04
N ILE A 776 -13.94 -2.16 -10.59
CA ILE A 776 -15.07 -1.35 -11.07
C ILE A 776 -15.15 -0.05 -10.28
N SER A 777 -15.06 -0.15 -8.95
CA SER A 777 -15.17 0.95 -8.02
C SER A 777 -14.26 0.72 -6.81
N THR A 778 -13.78 1.80 -6.19
CA THR A 778 -13.11 1.75 -4.88
C THR A 778 -14.11 2.12 -3.78
N HIS A 779 -13.67 2.10 -2.52
CA HIS A 779 -14.49 2.53 -1.39
C HIS A 779 -14.86 4.02 -1.43
N ASP A 780 -14.12 4.85 -2.19
CA ASP A 780 -14.36 6.28 -2.38
C ASP A 780 -15.33 6.59 -3.54
N MET A 781 -15.65 5.59 -4.35
CA MET A 781 -16.46 5.74 -5.55
C MET A 781 -17.89 5.25 -5.31
N ALA A 782 -18.79 5.67 -6.20
CA ALA A 782 -20.11 5.07 -6.33
C ALA A 782 -19.97 3.58 -6.68
N THR A 783 -20.80 2.71 -6.09
CA THR A 783 -20.87 1.29 -6.48
C THR A 783 -21.31 1.16 -7.94
N LEU A 784 -21.15 -0.01 -8.58
CA LEU A 784 -21.58 -0.21 -9.97
C LEU A 784 -23.02 0.24 -10.22
N ARG A 785 -23.94 -0.07 -9.30
CA ARG A 785 -25.35 0.30 -9.43
C ARG A 785 -25.57 1.79 -9.31
N GLN A 786 -24.92 2.43 -8.33
CA GLN A 786 -25.03 3.87 -8.15
C GLN A 786 -24.45 4.60 -9.36
N TRP A 787 -23.26 4.22 -9.81
CA TRP A 787 -22.63 4.82 -10.98
C TRP A 787 -23.51 4.72 -12.23
N TRP A 788 -24.24 3.61 -12.40
CA TRP A 788 -25.18 3.42 -13.51
C TRP A 788 -26.36 4.40 -13.46
N ASP A 789 -26.84 4.73 -12.25
CA ASP A 789 -28.04 5.54 -12.07
C ASP A 789 -27.74 7.04 -11.82
N GLU A 790 -26.50 7.39 -11.44
CA GLU A 790 -26.07 8.78 -11.15
C GLU A 790 -26.01 9.66 -12.42
N ASP A 791 -25.67 9.10 -13.58
CA ASP A 791 -25.60 9.82 -14.87
C ASP A 791 -26.10 8.93 -16.03
N TRP A 792 -27.35 9.17 -16.44
CA TRP A 792 -28.04 8.36 -17.44
C TRP A 792 -27.40 8.49 -18.84
N GLU A 793 -26.92 9.67 -19.21
CA GLU A 793 -26.28 9.87 -20.51
C GLU A 793 -24.95 9.12 -20.58
N ARG A 794 -24.18 9.17 -19.50
CA ARG A 794 -22.92 8.43 -19.39
C ARG A 794 -23.13 6.92 -19.33
N ALA A 795 -24.13 6.44 -18.60
CA ALA A 795 -24.49 5.02 -18.55
C ALA A 795 -24.97 4.51 -19.91
N GLN A 796 -25.81 5.27 -20.61
CA GLN A 796 -26.23 4.98 -21.99
C GLN A 796 -25.03 4.90 -22.93
N HIS A 797 -24.12 5.88 -22.86
CA HIS A 797 -22.90 5.87 -23.68
C HIS A 797 -22.05 4.63 -23.40
N TYR A 798 -21.89 4.23 -22.14
CA TYR A 798 -21.18 3.00 -21.76
C TYR A 798 -21.87 1.74 -22.31
N PHE A 799 -23.19 1.64 -22.17
CA PHE A 799 -23.99 0.51 -22.65
C PHE A 799 -23.81 0.28 -24.16
N ASN A 800 -23.83 1.35 -24.96
CA ASN A 800 -23.65 1.22 -26.41
C ASN A 800 -22.18 1.07 -26.81
N SER A 801 -21.27 1.85 -26.23
CA SER A 801 -19.87 1.92 -26.67
C SER A 801 -18.98 0.83 -26.08
N MET A 802 -19.16 0.49 -24.80
CA MET A 802 -18.32 -0.48 -24.09
C MET A 802 -18.95 -1.85 -24.05
N LEU A 803 -20.27 -1.96 -23.85
CA LEU A 803 -20.97 -3.25 -23.87
C LEU A 803 -21.42 -3.66 -25.28
N HIS A 804 -21.43 -2.74 -26.25
CA HIS A 804 -21.89 -3.00 -27.63
C HIS A 804 -23.33 -3.50 -27.69
N GLN A 805 -24.17 -3.01 -26.77
CA GLN A 805 -25.59 -3.34 -26.73
C GLN A 805 -26.39 -2.27 -27.50
N ASP A 806 -27.45 -2.70 -28.19
CA ASP A 806 -28.34 -1.81 -28.92
C ASP A 806 -29.50 -1.30 -28.03
N GLY A 807 -30.04 -0.14 -28.36
CA GLY A 807 -31.21 0.43 -27.69
C GLY A 807 -30.89 1.16 -26.37
N PRO A 808 -31.94 1.53 -25.61
CA PRO A 808 -31.78 2.27 -24.36
C PRO A 808 -31.24 1.37 -23.24
N ALA A 809 -30.33 1.92 -22.44
CA ALA A 809 -29.88 1.31 -21.20
C ALA A 809 -31.05 1.22 -20.22
N SER A 810 -31.26 0.04 -19.64
CA SER A 810 -32.32 -0.17 -18.63
C SER A 810 -31.93 0.47 -17.29
N HIS A 811 -32.92 1.08 -16.64
CA HIS A 811 -32.80 1.63 -15.28
C HIS A 811 -33.91 1.07 -14.38
N PRO A 812 -33.59 0.57 -13.17
CA PRO A 812 -32.24 0.42 -12.61
C PRO A 812 -31.43 -0.68 -13.31
N LEU A 813 -30.10 -0.72 -13.07
CA LEU A 813 -29.18 -1.69 -13.67
C LEU A 813 -29.67 -3.16 -13.52
N PRO A 814 -29.98 -3.88 -14.62
CA PRO A 814 -30.35 -5.29 -14.56
C PRO A 814 -29.18 -6.19 -14.16
N GLY A 815 -29.45 -7.29 -13.46
CA GLY A 815 -28.44 -8.23 -12.98
C GLY A 815 -27.68 -8.97 -14.07
N TRP A 816 -28.34 -9.26 -15.19
CA TRP A 816 -27.65 -9.84 -16.34
C TRP A 816 -26.66 -8.86 -16.96
N THR A 817 -26.96 -7.55 -17.00
CA THR A 817 -26.05 -6.50 -17.47
C THR A 817 -24.90 -6.31 -16.47
N ALA A 818 -25.19 -6.28 -15.17
CA ALA A 818 -24.16 -6.25 -14.12
C ALA A 818 -23.22 -7.46 -14.21
N ARG A 819 -23.78 -8.66 -14.44
CA ARG A 819 -23.03 -9.90 -14.67
C ARG A 819 -22.11 -9.79 -15.89
N GLU A 820 -22.57 -9.19 -16.97
CA GLU A 820 -21.75 -8.95 -18.16
C GLU A 820 -20.56 -8.01 -17.85
N ILE A 821 -20.82 -6.91 -17.15
CA ILE A 821 -19.78 -5.95 -16.72
C ILE A 821 -18.73 -6.64 -15.85
N VAL A 822 -19.17 -7.39 -14.83
CA VAL A 822 -18.28 -8.16 -13.94
C VAL A 822 -17.47 -9.20 -14.74
N GLY A 823 -18.12 -9.93 -15.65
CA GLY A 823 -17.45 -10.91 -16.51
C GLY A 823 -16.38 -10.30 -17.40
N ARG A 824 -16.63 -9.11 -17.98
CA ARG A 824 -15.64 -8.38 -18.79
C ARG A 824 -14.44 -7.90 -17.96
N HIS A 825 -14.65 -7.45 -16.72
CA HIS A 825 -13.56 -7.08 -15.82
C HIS A 825 -12.70 -8.30 -15.44
N LEU A 826 -13.33 -9.44 -15.15
CA LEU A 826 -12.61 -10.70 -14.88
C LEU A 826 -11.80 -11.16 -16.10
N ALA A 827 -12.33 -10.98 -17.31
CA ALA A 827 -11.64 -11.33 -18.56
C ALA A 827 -10.45 -10.42 -18.90
N SER A 828 -10.26 -9.29 -18.20
CA SER A 828 -9.12 -8.39 -18.41
C SER A 828 -7.77 -9.13 -18.23
N PRO A 829 -6.69 -8.65 -18.87
CA PRO A 829 -5.35 -9.19 -18.69
C PRO A 829 -4.74 -8.84 -17.32
N SER A 830 -5.34 -7.95 -16.52
CA SER A 830 -4.81 -7.54 -15.22
C SER A 830 -4.53 -8.73 -14.30
N MET A 831 -3.37 -8.72 -13.63
CA MET A 831 -2.96 -9.77 -12.69
C MET A 831 -4.00 -9.94 -11.60
N LEU A 832 -4.48 -8.85 -11.00
CA LEU A 832 -5.55 -8.89 -10.00
C LEU A 832 -6.83 -8.29 -10.59
N CYS A 833 -7.97 -8.92 -10.33
CA CYS A 833 -9.30 -8.33 -10.51
C CYS A 833 -10.00 -8.35 -9.16
N VAL A 834 -10.12 -7.19 -8.50
CA VAL A 834 -10.63 -7.08 -7.13
C VAL A 834 -11.87 -6.21 -7.15
N LEU A 835 -13.03 -6.79 -6.83
CA LEU A 835 -14.32 -6.10 -6.92
C LEU A 835 -14.91 -5.89 -5.52
N GLY A 836 -15.62 -4.77 -5.31
CA GLY A 836 -16.36 -4.56 -4.06
C GLY A 836 -17.39 -5.66 -3.81
N ILE A 837 -17.70 -5.97 -2.56
CA ILE A 837 -18.78 -6.91 -2.21
C ILE A 837 -20.12 -6.45 -2.82
N GLN A 838 -20.35 -5.14 -2.90
CA GLN A 838 -21.52 -4.55 -3.55
C GLN A 838 -21.55 -4.83 -5.05
N ASP A 839 -20.39 -4.75 -5.73
CA ASP A 839 -20.28 -5.03 -7.16
C ASP A 839 -20.50 -6.53 -7.45
N TRP A 840 -20.01 -7.42 -6.59
CA TRP A 840 -20.35 -8.84 -6.68
C TRP A 840 -21.85 -9.07 -6.51
N MET A 841 -22.47 -8.49 -5.47
CA MET A 841 -23.90 -8.64 -5.18
C MET A 841 -24.81 -7.96 -6.22
N SER A 842 -24.30 -6.98 -6.98
CA SER A 842 -24.98 -6.40 -8.15
C SER A 842 -25.31 -7.43 -9.24
N ILE A 843 -24.65 -8.58 -9.18
CA ILE A 843 -25.04 -9.89 -9.68
C ILE A 843 -26.52 -10.25 -9.85
N ASP A 844 -27.23 -10.05 -8.75
CA ASP A 844 -28.45 -10.80 -8.41
C ASP A 844 -29.41 -9.85 -7.70
N GLU A 845 -30.55 -9.57 -8.32
CA GLU A 845 -31.54 -8.62 -7.82
C GLU A 845 -32.07 -8.99 -6.42
N ARG A 846 -32.01 -10.27 -6.05
CA ARG A 846 -32.49 -10.77 -4.76
C ARG A 846 -31.55 -10.41 -3.60
N LEU A 847 -30.30 -10.08 -3.89
CA LEU A 847 -29.26 -9.83 -2.90
C LEU A 847 -28.99 -8.34 -2.65
N ARG A 848 -29.61 -7.45 -3.42
CA ARG A 848 -29.33 -6.01 -3.39
C ARG A 848 -30.19 -5.26 -2.38
N LEU A 849 -29.73 -4.10 -1.93
CA LEU A 849 -30.61 -3.13 -1.26
C LEU A 849 -31.52 -2.46 -2.29
N ALA A 850 -32.75 -2.14 -1.87
CA ALA A 850 -33.70 -1.40 -2.70
C ALA A 850 -33.15 -0.01 -3.05
N ASP A 851 -32.59 0.69 -2.06
CA ASP A 851 -31.86 1.93 -2.25
C ASP A 851 -30.37 1.64 -2.52
N ALA A 852 -29.91 1.92 -3.74
CA ALA A 852 -28.50 1.78 -4.11
C ALA A 852 -27.59 2.74 -3.33
N ASN A 853 -28.11 3.89 -2.85
CA ASN A 853 -27.32 4.85 -2.09
C ASN A 853 -26.93 4.36 -0.70
N ALA A 854 -27.71 3.44 -0.13
CA ALA A 854 -27.38 2.78 1.12
C ALA A 854 -26.19 1.81 1.01
N GLU A 855 -25.71 1.50 -0.20
CA GLU A 855 -24.59 0.59 -0.46
C GLU A 855 -23.22 1.30 -0.49
N ARG A 856 -23.19 2.65 -0.51
CA ARG A 856 -21.98 3.45 -0.61
C ARG A 856 -21.17 3.41 0.68
N ILE A 857 -19.85 3.24 0.56
CA ILE A 857 -18.93 3.22 1.71
C ILE A 857 -18.52 4.63 2.12
N ASN A 858 -18.14 5.47 1.15
CA ASN A 858 -17.66 6.83 1.39
C ASN A 858 -18.13 7.82 0.31
N VAL A 859 -18.19 9.10 0.69
CA VAL A 859 -18.36 10.25 -0.19
C VAL A 859 -17.18 11.22 0.06
N PRO A 860 -16.12 11.20 -0.77
CA PRO A 860 -14.90 11.99 -0.56
C PRO A 860 -15.11 13.50 -0.44
N ALA A 861 -16.14 14.03 -1.09
CA ALA A 861 -16.51 15.45 -1.00
C ALA A 861 -17.00 15.86 0.41
N ASN A 862 -17.36 14.91 1.27
CA ASN A 862 -17.74 15.16 2.66
C ASN A 862 -16.57 14.77 3.61
N PRO A 863 -15.78 15.74 4.11
CA PRO A 863 -14.65 15.45 5.00
C PRO A 863 -15.07 14.91 6.37
N LYS A 864 -16.36 14.99 6.73
CA LYS A 864 -16.96 14.40 7.95
C LYS A 864 -17.95 13.29 7.59
N HIS A 865 -17.64 12.49 6.57
CA HIS A 865 -18.46 11.34 6.20
C HIS A 865 -18.48 10.29 7.32
N TYR A 866 -19.65 9.71 7.59
CA TYR A 866 -19.81 8.65 8.59
C TYR A 866 -19.64 7.27 7.94
N TRP A 867 -18.49 6.64 8.15
CA TRP A 867 -18.09 5.36 7.57
C TRP A 867 -18.81 4.16 8.19
N ARG A 868 -20.11 4.00 7.91
CA ARG A 868 -20.97 3.00 8.60
C ARG A 868 -21.71 2.03 7.69
N TYR A 869 -21.28 1.90 6.43
CA TYR A 869 -21.81 0.86 5.55
C TYR A 869 -21.66 -0.51 6.21
N ARG A 870 -22.74 -1.27 6.22
CA ARG A 870 -22.82 -2.60 6.84
C ARG A 870 -23.52 -3.55 5.90
N MET A 871 -22.98 -4.77 5.75
CA MET A 871 -23.61 -5.81 4.95
C MET A 871 -24.99 -6.13 5.51
N HIS A 872 -26.03 -5.99 4.68
CA HIS A 872 -27.40 -6.34 5.07
C HIS A 872 -27.63 -7.84 5.15
N ILE A 873 -26.85 -8.63 4.39
CA ILE A 873 -26.86 -10.10 4.41
C ILE A 873 -25.67 -10.62 5.25
N GLY A 874 -25.91 -11.58 6.13
CA GLY A 874 -24.83 -12.20 6.90
C GLY A 874 -23.96 -13.12 6.04
N ILE A 875 -22.67 -13.26 6.36
CA ILE A 875 -21.73 -14.10 5.60
C ILE A 875 -22.21 -15.57 5.52
N GLU A 876 -22.73 -16.13 6.62
CA GLU A 876 -23.25 -17.50 6.64
C GLU A 876 -24.50 -17.69 5.78
N GLU A 877 -25.26 -16.62 5.55
CA GLU A 877 -26.41 -16.62 4.64
C GLU A 877 -25.94 -16.48 3.20
N LEU A 878 -24.99 -15.59 2.93
CA LEU A 878 -24.36 -15.41 1.63
C LEU A 878 -23.76 -16.73 1.10
N MET A 879 -23.06 -17.48 1.96
CA MET A 879 -22.52 -18.80 1.61
C MET A 879 -23.59 -19.85 1.23
N LYS A 880 -24.84 -19.67 1.66
CA LYS A 880 -25.96 -20.58 1.34
C LYS A 880 -26.69 -20.21 0.05
N VAL A 881 -26.41 -19.05 -0.55
CA VAL A 881 -27.01 -18.64 -1.83
C VAL A 881 -26.31 -19.36 -2.97
N ASN A 882 -26.67 -20.64 -3.18
CA ASN A 882 -25.97 -21.52 -4.11
C ASN A 882 -25.91 -20.98 -5.54
N ASP A 883 -27.02 -20.51 -6.11
CA ASP A 883 -27.05 -20.03 -7.50
C ASP A 883 -26.07 -18.86 -7.72
N PHE A 884 -26.03 -17.92 -6.76
CA PHE A 884 -25.11 -16.79 -6.78
C PHE A 884 -23.64 -17.23 -6.69
N ASN A 885 -23.33 -18.10 -5.73
CA ASN A 885 -21.96 -18.58 -5.52
C ASN A 885 -21.46 -19.44 -6.70
N HIS A 886 -22.33 -20.23 -7.34
CA HIS A 886 -22.00 -20.95 -8.58
C HIS A 886 -21.77 -19.97 -9.73
N ASN A 887 -22.61 -18.95 -9.89
CA ASN A 887 -22.44 -17.94 -10.93
C ASN A 887 -21.10 -17.21 -10.83
N ILE A 888 -20.66 -16.85 -9.61
CA ILE A 888 -19.32 -16.29 -9.37
C ILE A 888 -18.22 -17.29 -9.77
N THR A 889 -18.37 -18.56 -9.32
CA THR A 889 -17.39 -19.61 -9.63
C THR A 889 -17.25 -19.83 -11.13
N ASP A 890 -18.36 -19.83 -11.87
CA ASP A 890 -18.39 -19.98 -13.33
C ASP A 890 -17.71 -18.80 -14.02
N LEU A 891 -17.97 -17.57 -13.59
CA LEU A 891 -17.32 -16.37 -14.12
C LEU A 891 -15.80 -16.41 -13.93
N ILE A 892 -15.34 -16.82 -12.74
CA ILE A 892 -13.91 -16.94 -12.43
C ILE A 892 -13.28 -18.02 -13.29
N ALA A 893 -13.89 -19.20 -13.37
CA ALA A 893 -13.40 -20.31 -14.19
C ALA A 893 -13.32 -19.95 -15.69
N GLN A 894 -14.36 -19.31 -16.23
CA GLN A 894 -14.39 -18.84 -17.63
C GLN A 894 -13.31 -17.80 -17.93
N SER A 895 -12.95 -16.97 -16.95
CA SER A 895 -11.90 -15.97 -17.09
C SER A 895 -10.47 -16.55 -16.96
N GLY A 896 -10.32 -17.81 -16.52
CA GLY A 896 -9.03 -18.45 -16.28
C GLY A 896 -8.25 -17.83 -15.12
N ARG A 897 -8.94 -17.60 -13.99
CA ARG A 897 -8.41 -17.06 -12.72
C ARG A 897 -8.52 -18.07 -11.57
#